data_AF-A0A2G4HFZ0-F1
#
_entry.id   AF-A0A2G4HFZ0-F1
#
_cell.length_a   1.000
_cell.length_b   1.000
_cell.length_c   1.000
_cell.angle_alpha   90.00
_cell.angle_beta   90.00
_cell.angle_gamma   90.00
#
_symmetry.space_group_name_H-M   'P 1'
#
loop_
_entity.id
_entity.type
_entity.pdbx_description
1 polymer ?
#
loop_
_entity_poly.entity_id
_entity_poly.type
_entity_poly.pdbx_seq_one_letter_code
_entity_poly.pdbx_strand_id
1 'polypeptide(L)'
;MLASTVWGGRPWQARNTRYGGGPGKNVAFARGELFLAFVFPVKKSLFAPVGGFVLAALAITALLYVAALALRPDVTTPPAPPPARELAVVEAARRRAEILDPAKTLVLTQTVDYSEGEKAAWWPKGEAPVLAELVREKKLPPVALRVGSEPIVIRGVEGTGNYGGTWYRLANSIQDFTTITWRLSYANLVRWSPEGYPLVPHIAKGWEVSADQKVFIFTLRRGMRWSDGHPLTSEDLRYWYEDEVVCFQAQPRFFRAGPSLGRIEVIDELRVRITFEEPNPLFPERLASIGMNYEDYTDYIVPAHYLRRYHPKWGDQELIQRTMAAFKLSSPVALYKRLKMWTNPEHPRLWPWVYRTFAPTTPQTFVRNPYYGAVDPQGNQLPYLDRLVMDIKTNNLIAVSSSNGEPSMQDRQIRYEDHTLLLGGAARNGYEVYHWKHATQSLFTVFPNLNRRVDPERPETGLKHELLNQRAFRQALSLAINRRDIIDAEFNGQTKPAQIDPGPDSPYHNPRLFGAFTVYDPAEANRLLDGLGLTRRDSEGYRTFADGTRMTFALNLTDYTILGPAQFIVDDWAAVGVRLTIRSRARKLFDQEKLAFEHDFTVWAGESEFFPLVEPRNFVPTYGESFFAPRFGIWYQSGGLNGAPAALERPAAMAPPPDHPLLRSMRILEEASALPTEAERRARFNEALEIAADNIWTISISTPPPQLVVVKNGFRNVPRLALFGAGMQSPGNAGIETYFRARPADGPAVTAQIKRELEAVTPSPSALAQSEAEAEGGPGAGEGFALTLRTLFLLALGLALILVAVRHPFIGRRLLLMFPTMVVVSLIVFVLVQLPPGDYVATRIAQLELQGTPSNEQLAADLRKNFGLEQPLLQRYARWIGLTWFTSFKAADAGLLQGNLGLSMEHEKPVNEVIGDRILLTLIVSFATLLMTWLVALPLGIYSAVRQYSIGDYTLTLLGFLGMSVPAFLLSLVLMFAAKHWLGLNITGLFSTEFASMPGWSWAKATDLLKHLWLPVVVLGFGGVAGMTRVMRANLLDELQKPYVTTARAKGVRPVRLLLKYPVRMALNPFVSGLGAMFPQLVSGGAIVALVLSLPMVGPTMLDALLVEDVYLAGSMLVVLSLMGVVGTLVSDLLLLWLDPRIRLEASR
;
A
#
# COMPACT_ATOMS: atom_id res chain seq x y z
N MET A 1 38.49 3.39 -14.06
CA MET A 1 38.97 3.44 -15.46
C MET A 1 38.19 2.42 -16.27
N LEU A 2 37.74 2.85 -17.46
CA LEU A 2 36.92 2.16 -18.47
C LEU A 2 35.40 2.05 -18.18
N ALA A 3 34.75 3.19 -18.41
CA ALA A 3 33.42 3.26 -19.02
C ALA A 3 33.58 3.49 -20.54
N SER A 4 32.49 3.20 -21.27
CA SER A 4 32.17 3.57 -22.68
C SER A 4 32.74 2.72 -23.83
N THR A 5 31.88 1.87 -24.42
CA THR A 5 31.67 1.71 -25.88
C THR A 5 30.63 0.61 -26.17
N VAL A 6 29.36 0.99 -26.37
CA VAL A 6 28.34 0.47 -27.32
C VAL A 6 27.21 1.50 -27.18
N TRP A 7 26.98 2.45 -28.09
CA TRP A 7 26.22 2.34 -29.34
C TRP A 7 26.55 3.57 -30.23
N GLY A 8 26.80 3.37 -31.53
CA GLY A 8 26.74 4.45 -32.54
C GLY A 8 25.31 4.60 -33.06
N GLY A 9 24.88 5.67 -33.74
CA GLY A 9 25.49 6.92 -34.16
C GLY A 9 24.54 7.62 -35.16
N ARG A 10 24.61 8.95 -35.28
CA ARG A 10 24.41 9.75 -36.51
C ARG A 10 24.99 11.17 -36.30
N PRO A 11 25.53 11.83 -37.33
CA PRO A 11 26.56 12.85 -37.16
C PRO A 11 25.98 14.27 -37.13
N TRP A 12 26.45 15.11 -36.20
CA TRP A 12 26.26 16.55 -36.26
C TRP A 12 27.59 17.22 -36.59
N GLN A 13 27.60 17.97 -37.69
CA GLN A 13 28.74 18.73 -38.20
C GLN A 13 29.07 19.87 -37.24
N ALA A 14 30.31 19.93 -36.75
CA ALA A 14 30.83 21.10 -36.06
C ALA A 14 31.91 21.78 -36.93
N ARG A 15 31.60 23.02 -37.31
CA ARG A 15 32.46 23.96 -38.04
C ARG A 15 33.73 24.26 -37.24
N ASN A 16 34.84 24.33 -37.97
CA ASN A 16 36.07 25.00 -37.58
C ASN A 16 35.81 26.44 -37.12
N THR A 17 36.40 26.84 -35.98
CA THR A 17 37.00 28.17 -35.82
C THR A 17 38.16 28.12 -34.83
N ARG A 18 39.29 28.64 -35.31
CA ARG A 18 40.60 28.82 -34.67
C ARG A 18 40.57 29.89 -33.57
N TYR A 19 41.50 29.81 -32.62
CA TYR A 19 42.47 30.82 -32.12
C TYR A 19 43.28 30.07 -31.03
N GLY A 20 44.60 29.78 -31.07
CA GLY A 20 45.75 30.63 -31.39
C GLY A 20 46.01 31.58 -30.20
N GLY A 21 47.08 31.54 -29.39
CA GLY A 21 48.31 30.75 -29.31
C GLY A 21 49.21 31.34 -28.20
N GLY A 22 50.35 30.70 -27.92
CA GLY A 22 51.57 31.36 -27.43
C GLY A 22 51.87 31.37 -25.91
N PRO A 23 53.16 31.49 -25.51
CA PRO A 23 53.76 30.61 -24.51
C PRO A 23 54.41 31.34 -23.31
N GLY A 24 54.61 30.62 -22.19
CA GLY A 24 55.38 31.13 -21.04
C GLY A 24 55.89 29.99 -20.14
N LYS A 25 57.22 29.77 -20.17
CA LYS A 25 57.97 28.84 -19.32
C LYS A 25 58.26 29.47 -17.95
N ASN A 26 58.19 28.65 -16.88
CA ASN A 26 59.21 28.43 -15.84
C ASN A 26 58.63 27.45 -14.79
N VAL A 27 59.13 26.20 -14.67
CA VAL A 27 60.18 25.73 -13.71
C VAL A 27 59.72 25.96 -12.24
N ALA A 28 59.56 25.00 -11.33
CA ALA A 28 59.91 23.59 -11.19
C ALA A 28 59.01 22.93 -10.12
N PHE A 29 58.80 21.61 -10.15
CA PHE A 29 58.98 20.73 -8.98
C PHE A 29 59.11 19.27 -9.43
N ALA A 30 59.79 18.51 -8.58
CA ALA A 30 60.53 17.28 -8.83
C ALA A 30 59.75 16.05 -9.34
N ARG A 31 60.53 15.19 -9.99
CA ARG A 31 60.26 13.81 -10.41
C ARG A 31 59.68 12.97 -9.26
N GLY A 32 58.52 12.35 -9.52
CA GLY A 32 58.03 11.21 -8.75
C GLY A 32 58.49 9.90 -9.39
N GLU A 33 59.61 9.37 -8.91
CA GLU A 33 59.85 7.94 -8.97
C GLU A 33 58.82 7.25 -8.06
N LEU A 34 57.83 6.60 -8.67
CA LEU A 34 56.91 5.72 -7.95
C LEU A 34 57.54 4.33 -7.88
N PHE A 35 58.07 4.04 -6.70
CA PHE A 35 58.48 2.76 -6.16
C PHE A 35 57.66 1.57 -6.71
N LEU A 36 58.23 0.85 -7.68
CA LEU A 36 57.89 -0.54 -7.98
C LEU A 36 59.17 -1.28 -8.36
N ALA A 37 60.04 -1.44 -7.37
CA ALA A 37 61.14 -2.40 -7.40
C ALA A 37 61.35 -2.95 -5.98
N PHE A 38 60.46 -3.82 -5.52
CA PHE A 38 60.86 -4.89 -4.60
C PHE A 38 60.42 -6.23 -5.19
N VAL A 39 61.45 -6.98 -5.55
CA VAL A 39 61.44 -8.26 -6.24
C VAL A 39 61.12 -9.36 -5.21
N PHE A 40 60.01 -10.07 -5.42
CA PHE A 40 59.98 -11.52 -5.20
C PHE A 40 60.05 -12.18 -6.58
N PRO A 41 60.84 -13.25 -6.77
CA PRO A 41 60.86 -13.97 -8.04
C PRO A 41 59.56 -14.76 -8.17
N VAL A 42 58.57 -14.21 -8.87
CA VAL A 42 57.34 -14.94 -9.21
C VAL A 42 57.74 -16.05 -10.19
N LYS A 43 57.75 -17.30 -9.71
CA LYS A 43 58.01 -18.49 -10.55
C LYS A 43 57.09 -18.45 -11.78
N LYS A 44 57.62 -18.78 -12.98
CA LYS A 44 56.83 -18.97 -14.22
C LYS A 44 55.61 -19.90 -14.03
N SER A 45 55.59 -20.74 -13.00
CA SER A 45 54.46 -21.59 -12.62
C SER A 45 53.21 -20.83 -12.12
N LEU A 46 53.29 -19.52 -11.82
CA LEU A 46 52.11 -18.69 -11.48
C LEU A 46 51.39 -18.11 -12.70
N PHE A 47 52.06 -17.99 -13.86
CA PHE A 47 51.42 -17.46 -15.08
C PHE A 47 50.47 -18.47 -15.73
N ALA A 48 50.71 -19.78 -15.56
CA ALA A 48 49.83 -20.82 -16.07
C ALA A 48 48.42 -20.83 -15.41
N PRO A 49 48.28 -20.78 -14.07
CA PRO A 49 46.96 -20.73 -13.44
C PRO A 49 46.26 -19.37 -13.63
N VAL A 50 47.00 -18.24 -13.65
CA VAL A 50 46.41 -16.92 -13.94
C VAL A 50 45.96 -16.83 -15.40
N GLY A 51 46.77 -17.32 -16.34
CA GLY A 51 46.42 -17.43 -17.75
C GLY A 51 45.22 -18.35 -17.97
N GLY A 52 45.16 -19.49 -17.27
CA GLY A 52 44.02 -20.40 -17.28
C GLY A 52 42.75 -19.77 -16.70
N PHE A 53 42.87 -18.95 -15.66
CA PHE A 53 41.74 -18.22 -15.07
C PHE A 53 41.22 -17.12 -16.00
N VAL A 54 42.11 -16.38 -16.65
CA VAL A 54 41.76 -15.37 -17.66
C VAL A 54 41.15 -16.02 -18.90
N LEU A 55 41.68 -17.16 -19.35
CA LEU A 55 41.11 -17.94 -20.46
C LEU A 55 39.73 -18.52 -20.10
N ALA A 56 39.55 -19.03 -18.88
CA ALA A 56 38.26 -19.51 -18.40
C ALA A 56 37.25 -18.37 -18.26
N ALA A 57 37.67 -17.21 -17.74
CA ALA A 57 36.83 -16.02 -17.65
C ALA A 57 36.45 -15.49 -19.03
N LEU A 58 37.38 -15.46 -19.99
CA LEU A 58 37.12 -15.09 -21.39
C LEU A 58 36.24 -16.12 -22.08
N ALA A 59 36.42 -17.41 -21.81
CA ALA A 59 35.59 -18.48 -22.36
C ALA A 59 34.18 -18.43 -21.79
N ILE A 60 34.01 -18.20 -20.48
CA ILE A 60 32.70 -17.98 -19.84
C ILE A 60 32.08 -16.69 -20.36
N THR A 61 32.84 -15.61 -20.49
CA THR A 61 32.34 -14.35 -21.06
C THR A 61 31.92 -14.55 -22.50
N ALA A 62 32.70 -15.25 -23.32
CA ALA A 62 32.34 -15.59 -24.69
C ALA A 62 31.15 -16.54 -24.74
N LEU A 63 31.03 -17.50 -23.83
CA LEU A 63 29.90 -18.44 -23.77
C LEU A 63 28.63 -17.74 -23.29
N LEU A 64 28.74 -16.80 -22.35
CA LEU A 64 27.65 -15.91 -21.94
C LEU A 64 27.30 -14.92 -23.04
N TYR A 65 28.27 -14.45 -23.83
CA TYR A 65 28.05 -13.56 -24.97
C TYR A 65 27.41 -14.30 -26.14
N VAL A 66 27.83 -15.54 -26.42
CA VAL A 66 27.23 -16.45 -27.40
C VAL A 66 25.85 -16.89 -26.92
N ALA A 67 25.67 -17.22 -25.64
CA ALA A 67 24.36 -17.49 -25.07
C ALA A 67 23.48 -16.24 -25.11
N ALA A 68 24.01 -15.04 -24.85
CA ALA A 68 23.29 -13.78 -24.98
C ALA A 68 23.02 -13.40 -26.44
N LEU A 69 23.80 -13.89 -27.41
CA LEU A 69 23.55 -13.75 -28.85
C LEU A 69 22.54 -14.79 -29.35
N ALA A 70 22.56 -16.00 -28.79
CA ALA A 70 21.65 -17.10 -29.13
C ALA A 70 20.29 -16.98 -28.44
N LEU A 71 20.27 -16.44 -27.22
CA LEU A 71 19.11 -16.06 -26.43
C LEU A 71 18.85 -14.56 -26.52
N ARG A 72 19.51 -13.86 -27.46
CA ARG A 72 19.27 -12.43 -27.65
C ARG A 72 17.78 -12.32 -27.94
N PRO A 73 16.99 -11.67 -27.08
CA PRO A 73 15.66 -11.30 -27.51
C PRO A 73 15.87 -10.48 -28.77
N ASP A 74 15.08 -10.77 -29.80
CA ASP A 74 15.08 -9.92 -30.98
C ASP A 74 14.50 -8.57 -30.56
N VAL A 75 15.39 -7.67 -30.12
CA VAL A 75 15.07 -6.29 -29.73
C VAL A 75 15.23 -5.34 -30.90
N THR A 76 15.77 -5.82 -32.03
CA THR A 76 15.86 -5.07 -33.29
C THR A 76 14.56 -5.14 -34.06
N THR A 77 13.84 -6.25 -33.93
CA THR A 77 12.47 -6.35 -34.40
C THR A 77 11.59 -5.93 -33.23
N PRO A 78 10.91 -4.76 -33.28
CA PRO A 78 9.88 -4.47 -32.29
C PRO A 78 8.96 -5.70 -32.17
N PRO A 79 8.51 -6.07 -30.96
CA PRO A 79 7.65 -7.23 -30.78
C PRO A 79 6.56 -7.16 -31.85
N ALA A 80 6.42 -8.24 -32.63
CA ALA A 80 5.49 -8.25 -33.74
C ALA A 80 4.16 -7.70 -33.20
N PRO A 81 3.65 -6.58 -33.76
CA PRO A 81 2.41 -6.02 -33.28
C PRO A 81 1.40 -7.18 -33.27
N PRO A 82 0.57 -7.32 -32.22
CA PRO A 82 -0.55 -8.24 -32.24
C PRO A 82 -1.16 -8.26 -33.64
N PRO A 83 -1.52 -9.43 -34.19
CA PRO A 83 -2.04 -9.51 -35.55
C PRO A 83 -3.00 -8.35 -35.80
N ALA A 84 -2.83 -7.57 -36.87
CA ALA A 84 -3.50 -6.27 -37.02
C ALA A 84 -5.01 -6.32 -36.74
N ARG A 85 -5.63 -7.49 -36.95
CA ARG A 85 -7.00 -7.82 -36.55
C ARG A 85 -7.26 -7.81 -35.04
N GLU A 86 -6.44 -8.45 -34.22
CA GLU A 86 -6.53 -8.42 -32.75
C GLU A 86 -6.24 -7.03 -32.20
N LEU A 87 -5.21 -6.36 -32.72
CA LEU A 87 -4.88 -4.97 -32.37
C LEU A 87 -6.03 -4.03 -32.73
N ALA A 88 -6.63 -4.17 -33.91
CA ALA A 88 -7.81 -3.40 -34.31
C ALA A 88 -9.05 -3.72 -33.47
N VAL A 89 -9.25 -4.97 -33.01
CA VAL A 89 -10.36 -5.33 -32.11
C VAL A 89 -10.16 -4.71 -30.73
N VAL A 90 -8.93 -4.76 -30.20
CA VAL A 90 -8.55 -4.13 -28.93
C VAL A 90 -8.66 -2.61 -29.04
N GLU A 91 -8.15 -1.98 -30.09
CA GLU A 91 -8.27 -0.55 -30.32
C GLU A 91 -9.72 -0.12 -30.55
N ALA A 92 -10.53 -0.93 -31.25
CA ALA A 92 -11.96 -0.66 -31.40
C ALA A 92 -12.71 -0.84 -30.08
N ALA A 93 -12.34 -1.81 -29.23
CA ALA A 93 -12.86 -1.96 -27.88
C ALA A 93 -12.48 -0.77 -27.00
N ARG A 94 -11.23 -0.31 -27.06
CA ARG A 94 -10.72 0.88 -26.38
C ARG A 94 -11.50 2.13 -26.79
N ARG A 95 -11.62 2.40 -28.10
CA ARG A 95 -12.38 3.55 -28.63
C ARG A 95 -13.85 3.53 -28.21
N ARG A 96 -14.48 2.35 -28.18
CA ARG A 96 -15.87 2.18 -27.71
C ARG A 96 -16.02 2.42 -26.21
N ALA A 97 -14.96 2.26 -25.43
CA ALA A 97 -14.96 2.40 -23.99
C ALA A 97 -14.36 3.75 -23.50
N GLU A 98 -14.03 4.66 -24.43
CA GLU A 98 -13.55 6.02 -24.11
C GLU A 98 -14.65 7.09 -24.22
N ILE A 99 -15.75 6.83 -24.93
CA ILE A 99 -16.81 7.82 -25.19
C ILE A 99 -18.05 7.46 -24.36
N LEU A 100 -18.52 8.40 -23.55
CA LEU A 100 -19.81 8.29 -22.86
C LEU A 100 -20.91 8.76 -23.82
N ASP A 101 -22.01 8.02 -23.92
CA ASP A 101 -23.19 8.43 -24.68
C ASP A 101 -24.30 8.83 -23.69
N PRO A 102 -24.52 10.14 -23.44
CA PRO A 102 -25.52 10.60 -22.50
C PRO A 102 -26.96 10.19 -22.88
N ALA A 103 -27.21 9.80 -24.13
CA ALA A 103 -28.51 9.33 -24.58
C ALA A 103 -28.74 7.82 -24.32
N LYS A 104 -27.69 7.07 -23.98
CA LYS A 104 -27.73 5.61 -23.78
C LYS A 104 -26.99 5.19 -22.50
N THR A 105 -27.19 5.95 -21.43
CA THR A 105 -26.48 5.71 -20.18
C THR A 105 -26.96 4.44 -19.50
N LEU A 106 -26.02 3.60 -19.08
CA LEU A 106 -26.33 2.39 -18.34
C LEU A 106 -26.88 2.73 -16.94
N VAL A 107 -28.13 2.31 -16.67
CA VAL A 107 -28.78 2.45 -15.36
C VAL A 107 -29.11 1.06 -14.81
N LEU A 108 -28.47 0.68 -13.71
CA LEU A 108 -28.64 -0.67 -13.12
C LEU A 108 -29.80 -0.74 -12.13
N THR A 109 -30.04 0.32 -11.37
CA THR A 109 -31.16 0.37 -10.41
C THR A 109 -32.48 0.56 -11.15
N GLN A 110 -33.47 -0.27 -10.83
CA GLN A 110 -34.80 -0.22 -11.43
C GLN A 110 -35.82 0.44 -10.50
N THR A 111 -36.64 1.31 -11.09
CA THR A 111 -37.86 1.81 -10.44
C THR A 111 -38.93 0.72 -10.53
N VAL A 112 -39.55 0.37 -9.40
CA VAL A 112 -40.60 -0.63 -9.30
C VAL A 112 -41.79 -0.09 -8.52
N ASP A 113 -42.98 -0.65 -8.76
CA ASP A 113 -44.18 -0.32 -8.01
C ASP A 113 -44.28 -1.20 -6.75
N TYR A 114 -43.90 -0.65 -5.59
CA TYR A 114 -43.94 -1.38 -4.32
C TYR A 114 -45.35 -1.79 -3.87
N SER A 115 -46.42 -1.26 -4.50
CA SER A 115 -47.80 -1.66 -4.18
C SER A 115 -48.14 -3.08 -4.61
N GLU A 116 -47.39 -3.66 -5.56
CA GLU A 116 -47.53 -5.06 -5.98
C GLU A 116 -47.22 -6.05 -4.84
N GLY A 117 -46.35 -5.65 -3.90
CA GLY A 117 -45.97 -6.45 -2.73
C GLY A 117 -45.51 -7.86 -3.10
N GLU A 118 -46.00 -8.86 -2.38
CA GLU A 118 -45.61 -10.28 -2.53
C GLU A 118 -45.88 -10.86 -3.94
N LYS A 119 -46.75 -10.23 -4.74
CA LYS A 119 -47.08 -10.70 -6.09
C LYS A 119 -45.99 -10.36 -7.11
N ALA A 120 -45.14 -9.40 -6.79
CA ALA A 120 -44.14 -8.91 -7.71
C ALA A 120 -43.04 -9.93 -8.01
N ALA A 121 -42.48 -9.86 -9.22
CA ALA A 121 -41.32 -10.68 -9.58
C ALA A 121 -40.10 -10.38 -8.69
N TRP A 122 -39.89 -9.10 -8.35
CA TRP A 122 -38.79 -8.59 -7.54
C TRP A 122 -38.99 -8.80 -6.02
N TRP A 123 -40.14 -9.29 -5.56
CA TRP A 123 -40.36 -9.50 -4.12
C TRP A 123 -39.31 -10.47 -3.55
N PRO A 124 -38.67 -10.17 -2.38
CA PRO A 124 -37.58 -10.98 -1.88
C PRO A 124 -38.04 -12.42 -1.57
N LYS A 125 -37.51 -13.38 -2.35
CA LYS A 125 -37.86 -14.81 -2.26
C LYS A 125 -36.68 -15.74 -2.54
N GLY A 126 -35.66 -15.28 -3.25
CA GLY A 126 -34.42 -16.01 -3.47
C GLY A 126 -33.33 -15.59 -2.49
N GLU A 127 -32.56 -16.55 -1.99
CA GLU A 127 -31.42 -16.31 -1.11
C GLU A 127 -30.28 -17.30 -1.41
N ALA A 128 -29.06 -16.95 -1.01
CA ALA A 128 -27.92 -17.82 -1.21
C ALA A 128 -28.04 -19.13 -0.42
N PRO A 129 -27.50 -20.26 -0.94
CA PRO A 129 -27.60 -21.55 -0.27
C PRO A 129 -27.13 -21.56 1.19
N VAL A 130 -26.07 -20.82 1.51
CA VAL A 130 -25.55 -20.70 2.89
C VAL A 130 -26.54 -19.98 3.82
N LEU A 131 -27.32 -19.02 3.32
CA LEU A 131 -28.37 -18.34 4.08
C LEU A 131 -29.59 -19.23 4.26
N ALA A 132 -30.01 -19.92 3.19
CA ALA A 132 -31.12 -20.86 3.24
C ALA A 132 -30.90 -21.97 4.29
N GLU A 133 -29.65 -22.42 4.46
CA GLU A 133 -29.30 -23.37 5.52
C GLU A 133 -29.48 -22.78 6.92
N LEU A 134 -29.02 -21.54 7.15
CA LEU A 134 -29.22 -20.83 8.43
C LEU A 134 -30.70 -20.56 8.74
N VAL A 135 -31.51 -20.30 7.71
CA VAL A 135 -32.96 -20.15 7.84
C VAL A 135 -33.61 -21.49 8.25
N ARG A 136 -33.23 -22.60 7.61
CA ARG A 136 -33.69 -23.94 8.02
C ARG A 136 -33.29 -24.30 9.45
N GLU A 137 -32.11 -23.86 9.87
CA GLU A 137 -31.61 -24.01 11.24
C GLU A 137 -32.23 -23.03 12.24
N LYS A 138 -33.12 -22.13 11.80
CA LYS A 138 -33.75 -21.07 12.61
C LYS A 138 -32.75 -20.10 13.25
N LYS A 139 -31.53 -20.01 12.71
CA LYS A 139 -30.51 -19.04 13.11
C LYS A 139 -30.64 -17.71 12.38
N LEU A 140 -31.43 -17.68 11.30
CA LEU A 140 -31.64 -16.50 10.49
C LEU A 140 -33.13 -16.39 10.06
N PRO A 141 -33.76 -15.20 10.08
CA PRO A 141 -35.13 -15.02 9.59
C PRO A 141 -35.26 -15.30 8.08
N PRO A 142 -36.47 -15.63 7.58
CA PRO A 142 -36.73 -15.72 6.14
C PRO A 142 -36.36 -14.45 5.37
N VAL A 143 -35.96 -14.61 4.10
CA VAL A 143 -35.42 -13.52 3.27
C VAL A 143 -36.30 -12.28 3.19
N ALA A 144 -37.63 -12.44 3.06
CA ALA A 144 -38.57 -11.31 3.00
C ALA A 144 -38.51 -10.41 4.26
N LEU A 145 -38.29 -10.99 5.45
CA LEU A 145 -38.17 -10.22 6.69
C LEU A 145 -36.81 -9.53 6.83
N ARG A 146 -35.78 -10.09 6.20
CA ARG A 146 -34.41 -9.57 6.26
C ARG A 146 -34.19 -8.40 5.31
N VAL A 147 -34.65 -8.54 4.07
CA VAL A 147 -34.49 -7.55 3.01
C VAL A 147 -35.48 -6.39 3.18
N GLY A 148 -36.70 -6.68 3.64
CA GLY A 148 -37.78 -5.71 3.78
C GLY A 148 -38.71 -5.67 2.58
N SER A 149 -39.80 -4.89 2.70
CA SER A 149 -40.87 -4.82 1.69
C SER A 149 -40.59 -3.86 0.54
N GLU A 150 -39.66 -2.92 0.69
CA GLU A 150 -39.26 -1.98 -0.35
C GLU A 150 -37.76 -2.11 -0.75
N PRO A 151 -37.32 -3.29 -1.23
CA PRO A 151 -35.91 -3.52 -1.55
C PRO A 151 -35.40 -2.62 -2.68
N ILE A 152 -34.08 -2.40 -2.72
CA ILE A 152 -33.42 -1.86 -3.91
C ILE A 152 -33.43 -2.94 -4.98
N VAL A 153 -33.98 -2.66 -6.17
CA VAL A 153 -33.98 -3.60 -7.29
C VAL A 153 -32.84 -3.25 -8.25
N ILE A 154 -31.85 -4.13 -8.40
CA ILE A 154 -30.66 -3.89 -9.22
C ILE A 154 -30.55 -4.97 -10.30
N ARG A 155 -30.55 -4.56 -11.56
CA ARG A 155 -30.35 -5.44 -12.71
C ARG A 155 -28.87 -5.49 -13.09
N GLY A 156 -28.28 -6.68 -13.08
CA GLY A 156 -26.94 -6.91 -13.61
C GLY A 156 -26.86 -6.65 -15.12
N VAL A 157 -25.72 -6.20 -15.62
CA VAL A 157 -25.51 -5.85 -17.04
C VAL A 157 -25.72 -7.01 -18.02
N GLU A 158 -25.43 -8.24 -17.57
CA GLU A 158 -25.67 -9.49 -18.31
C GLU A 158 -26.93 -10.23 -17.82
N GLY A 159 -27.65 -9.69 -16.82
CA GLY A 159 -28.85 -10.27 -16.23
C GLY A 159 -28.63 -10.92 -14.86
N THR A 160 -29.48 -11.91 -14.54
CA THR A 160 -29.49 -12.65 -13.27
C THR A 160 -28.24 -13.51 -13.11
N GLY A 161 -27.63 -13.46 -11.93
CA GLY A 161 -26.42 -14.20 -11.57
C GLY A 161 -26.68 -15.49 -10.78
N ASN A 162 -25.60 -16.25 -10.55
CA ASN A 162 -25.58 -17.45 -9.72
C ASN A 162 -25.00 -17.14 -8.33
N TYR A 163 -25.58 -17.72 -7.28
CA TYR A 163 -25.07 -17.55 -5.93
C TYR A 163 -23.75 -18.27 -5.66
N GLY A 164 -22.91 -17.63 -4.86
CA GLY A 164 -21.69 -18.19 -4.29
C GLY A 164 -20.42 -17.82 -5.05
N GLY A 165 -19.28 -18.22 -4.49
CA GLY A 165 -17.97 -17.84 -4.96
C GLY A 165 -17.39 -16.63 -4.23
N THR A 166 -16.08 -16.46 -4.44
CA THR A 166 -15.26 -15.43 -3.80
C THR A 166 -14.81 -14.35 -4.81
N TRP A 167 -14.98 -13.08 -4.48
CA TRP A 167 -14.26 -11.98 -5.11
C TRP A 167 -12.87 -11.85 -4.50
N TYR A 168 -11.84 -12.35 -5.18
CA TYR A 168 -10.44 -12.18 -4.77
C TYR A 168 -9.84 -10.94 -5.44
N ARG A 169 -9.26 -10.04 -4.65
CA ARG A 169 -8.62 -8.79 -5.09
C ARG A 169 -7.32 -8.55 -4.34
N LEU A 170 -6.49 -7.71 -4.95
CA LEU A 170 -5.19 -7.31 -4.42
C LEU A 170 -5.21 -5.84 -3.98
N ALA A 171 -4.51 -5.57 -2.90
CA ALA A 171 -4.25 -4.28 -2.28
C ALA A 171 -2.74 -4.09 -2.17
N ASN A 172 -2.25 -2.86 -2.13
CA ASN A 172 -0.81 -2.62 -2.00
C ASN A 172 -0.30 -2.50 -0.55
N SER A 173 -1.21 -2.30 0.40
CA SER A 173 -0.92 -2.04 1.81
C SER A 173 -2.16 -2.30 2.67
N ILE A 174 -2.01 -2.35 3.99
CA ILE A 174 -3.14 -2.47 4.93
C ILE A 174 -4.05 -1.24 4.82
N GLN A 175 -3.48 -0.06 4.60
CA GLN A 175 -4.24 1.17 4.41
C GLN A 175 -5.18 1.10 3.21
N ASP A 176 -4.80 0.38 2.14
CA ASP A 176 -5.62 0.24 0.94
C ASP A 176 -6.87 -0.64 1.17
N PHE A 177 -6.96 -1.39 2.27
CA PHE A 177 -8.19 -2.08 2.66
C PHE A 177 -9.31 -1.15 3.09
N THR A 178 -9.00 0.10 3.46
CA THR A 178 -10.03 1.12 3.72
C THR A 178 -10.96 1.32 2.52
N THR A 179 -10.57 0.92 1.31
CA THR A 179 -11.44 0.90 0.13
C THR A 179 -12.78 0.17 0.34
N ILE A 180 -12.88 -0.74 1.31
CA ILE A 180 -14.18 -1.32 1.71
C ILE A 180 -15.17 -0.25 2.19
N THR A 181 -14.72 0.79 2.88
CA THR A 181 -15.60 1.83 3.43
C THR A 181 -16.08 2.81 2.38
N TRP A 182 -15.27 3.09 1.36
CA TRP A 182 -15.50 4.22 0.46
C TRP A 182 -15.56 3.87 -1.04
N ARG A 183 -15.29 2.63 -1.46
CA ARG A 183 -15.49 2.15 -2.84
C ARG A 183 -16.36 0.90 -2.94
N LEU A 184 -16.27 -0.01 -1.95
CA LEU A 184 -16.92 -1.34 -2.03
C LEU A 184 -18.14 -1.49 -1.11
N SER A 185 -18.47 -0.45 -0.34
CA SER A 185 -19.70 -0.35 0.46
C SER A 185 -20.86 0.22 -0.35
N TYR A 186 -20.57 1.34 -1.01
CA TYR A 186 -21.45 2.30 -1.68
C TYR A 186 -22.86 2.48 -1.08
N ALA A 187 -22.96 2.51 0.25
CA ALA A 187 -24.21 2.56 1.00
C ALA A 187 -24.65 4.01 1.29
N ASN A 188 -25.07 4.72 0.25
CA ASN A 188 -25.55 6.11 0.32
C ASN A 188 -27.07 6.21 0.11
N LEU A 189 -27.68 7.36 0.40
CA LEU A 189 -29.08 7.65 0.03
C LEU A 189 -29.28 7.60 -1.48
N VAL A 190 -28.31 8.12 -2.23
CA VAL A 190 -28.30 8.21 -3.69
C VAL A 190 -26.95 7.73 -4.24
N ARG A 191 -26.95 7.26 -5.49
CA ARG A 191 -25.79 6.60 -6.11
C ARG A 191 -25.56 7.14 -7.52
N TRP A 192 -24.30 7.25 -7.94
CA TRP A 192 -23.93 7.46 -9.33
C TRP A 192 -24.26 6.21 -10.16
N SER A 193 -24.77 6.42 -11.36
CA SER A 193 -24.84 5.35 -12.36
C SER A 193 -23.42 4.93 -12.79
N PRO A 194 -23.22 3.74 -13.38
CA PRO A 194 -21.91 3.32 -13.88
C PRO A 194 -21.19 4.37 -14.72
N GLU A 195 -21.91 5.17 -15.50
CA GLU A 195 -21.38 6.22 -16.37
C GLU A 195 -21.49 7.65 -15.79
N GLY A 196 -21.79 7.78 -14.49
CA GLY A 196 -22.00 9.05 -13.81
C GLY A 196 -23.49 9.34 -13.63
N TYR A 197 -24.16 9.92 -14.64
CA TYR A 197 -25.59 10.25 -14.57
C TYR A 197 -26.50 9.17 -15.21
N PRO A 198 -27.81 9.17 -14.91
CA PRO A 198 -28.46 9.93 -13.85
C PRO A 198 -28.03 9.45 -12.46
N LEU A 199 -28.20 10.30 -11.45
CA LEU A 199 -28.21 9.84 -10.07
C LEU A 199 -29.42 8.94 -9.84
N VAL A 200 -29.22 7.82 -9.15
CA VAL A 200 -30.28 6.86 -8.86
C VAL A 200 -30.57 6.75 -7.36
N PRO A 201 -31.83 6.50 -6.96
CA PRO A 201 -32.16 6.18 -5.58
C PRO A 201 -31.42 4.93 -5.11
N HIS A 202 -30.93 4.94 -3.87
CA HIS A 202 -30.29 3.79 -3.24
C HIS A 202 -30.91 3.51 -1.88
N ILE A 203 -30.34 3.93 -0.74
CA ILE A 203 -31.01 3.72 0.56
C ILE A 203 -32.32 4.50 0.63
N ALA A 204 -32.35 5.71 0.07
CA ALA A 204 -33.61 6.41 -0.18
C ALA A 204 -34.31 5.76 -1.37
N LYS A 205 -35.64 5.58 -1.29
CA LYS A 205 -36.44 5.18 -2.47
C LYS A 205 -36.69 6.35 -3.43
N GLY A 206 -36.54 7.57 -2.94
CA GLY A 206 -36.67 8.81 -3.69
C GLY A 206 -36.48 10.03 -2.79
N TRP A 207 -36.43 11.20 -3.41
CA TRP A 207 -36.37 12.47 -2.71
C TRP A 207 -37.15 13.56 -3.43
N GLU A 208 -37.63 14.53 -2.66
CA GLU A 208 -38.30 15.72 -3.14
C GLU A 208 -37.39 16.92 -2.90
N VAL A 209 -37.39 17.87 -3.84
CA VAL A 209 -36.61 19.10 -3.76
C VAL A 209 -37.56 20.28 -3.89
N SER A 210 -37.48 21.25 -2.99
CA SER A 210 -38.24 22.49 -3.10
C SER A 210 -37.80 23.31 -4.31
N ALA A 211 -38.68 24.15 -4.85
CA ALA A 211 -38.37 24.98 -6.02
C ALA A 211 -37.19 25.95 -5.81
N ASP A 212 -36.96 26.39 -4.57
CA ASP A 212 -35.84 27.23 -4.17
C ASP A 212 -34.55 26.44 -3.85
N GLN A 213 -34.60 25.11 -3.94
CA GLN A 213 -33.49 24.17 -3.72
C GLN A 213 -32.85 24.26 -2.33
N LYS A 214 -33.64 24.69 -1.33
CA LYS A 214 -33.23 24.78 0.07
C LYS A 214 -33.68 23.59 0.91
N VAL A 215 -34.74 22.90 0.49
CA VAL A 215 -35.36 21.82 1.25
C VAL A 215 -35.32 20.54 0.44
N PHE A 216 -34.76 19.50 1.04
CA PHE A 216 -34.68 18.15 0.50
C PHE A 216 -35.39 17.19 1.43
N ILE A 217 -36.39 16.46 0.94
CA ILE A 217 -37.09 15.44 1.72
C ILE A 217 -36.70 14.09 1.17
N PHE A 218 -35.93 13.30 1.93
CA PHE A 218 -35.56 11.95 1.56
C PHE A 218 -36.53 10.96 2.21
N THR A 219 -37.02 10.01 1.43
CA THR A 219 -37.82 8.90 1.94
C THR A 219 -37.00 7.62 1.92
N LEU A 220 -36.72 7.08 3.10
CA LEU A 220 -36.05 5.79 3.30
C LEU A 220 -36.96 4.64 2.88
N ARG A 221 -36.34 3.50 2.57
CA ARG A 221 -37.03 2.27 2.19
C ARG A 221 -37.62 1.57 3.40
N ARG A 222 -38.91 1.22 3.32
CA ARG A 222 -39.59 0.48 4.39
C ARG A 222 -39.01 -0.92 4.56
N GLY A 223 -38.70 -1.27 5.80
CA GLY A 223 -38.26 -2.60 6.20
C GLY A 223 -36.77 -2.89 5.99
N MET A 224 -35.98 -1.91 5.55
CA MET A 224 -34.52 -2.04 5.45
C MET A 224 -33.91 -2.18 6.85
N ARG A 225 -32.83 -2.96 6.96
CA ARG A 225 -32.20 -3.31 8.24
C ARG A 225 -30.68 -3.19 8.17
N TRP A 226 -30.08 -2.86 9.30
CA TRP A 226 -28.65 -3.00 9.54
C TRP A 226 -28.23 -4.48 9.54
N SER A 227 -26.94 -4.76 9.38
CA SER A 227 -26.42 -6.14 9.32
C SER A 227 -26.67 -7.00 10.56
N ASP A 228 -27.03 -6.40 11.70
CA ASP A 228 -27.45 -7.09 12.92
C ASP A 228 -28.96 -7.32 13.00
N GLY A 229 -29.73 -6.89 11.99
CA GLY A 229 -31.17 -7.02 11.91
C GLY A 229 -31.94 -5.83 12.49
N HIS A 230 -31.28 -4.83 13.08
CA HIS A 230 -31.97 -3.65 13.58
C HIS A 230 -32.60 -2.83 12.43
N PRO A 231 -33.85 -2.33 12.55
CA PRO A 231 -34.44 -1.47 11.53
C PRO A 231 -33.59 -0.23 11.24
N LEU A 232 -33.47 0.13 9.97
CA LEU A 232 -32.94 1.43 9.54
C LEU A 232 -34.08 2.44 9.54
N THR A 233 -33.89 3.58 10.22
CA THR A 233 -34.92 4.63 10.32
C THR A 233 -34.32 6.03 10.21
N SER A 234 -35.16 7.06 10.11
CA SER A 234 -34.78 8.47 10.16
C SER A 234 -33.93 8.83 11.39
N GLU A 235 -34.06 8.07 12.48
CA GLU A 235 -33.28 8.24 13.70
C GLU A 235 -31.77 8.05 13.50
N ASP A 236 -31.37 7.19 12.56
CA ASP A 236 -29.95 6.94 12.25
C ASP A 236 -29.29 8.16 11.58
N LEU A 237 -30.05 8.98 10.85
CA LEU A 237 -29.59 10.24 10.27
C LEU A 237 -29.66 11.39 11.28
N ARG A 238 -30.73 11.45 12.09
CA ARG A 238 -30.85 12.42 13.19
C ARG A 238 -29.68 12.27 14.16
N TYR A 239 -29.36 11.03 14.56
CA TYR A 239 -28.26 10.74 15.46
C TYR A 239 -26.92 11.20 14.88
N TRP A 240 -26.63 10.90 13.60
CA TRP A 240 -25.43 11.47 12.95
C TRP A 240 -25.40 13.01 13.06
N TYR A 241 -26.49 13.69 12.74
CA TYR A 241 -26.52 15.14 12.75
C TYR A 241 -26.40 15.74 14.15
N GLU A 242 -27.26 15.35 15.09
CA GLU A 242 -27.32 15.95 16.42
C GLU A 242 -26.20 15.45 17.34
N ASP A 243 -25.98 14.13 17.34
CA ASP A 243 -25.07 13.48 18.27
C ASP A 243 -23.62 13.42 17.74
N GLU A 244 -23.39 13.50 16.42
CA GLU A 244 -22.02 13.62 15.90
C GLU A 244 -21.69 15.03 15.41
N VAL A 245 -22.40 15.54 14.41
CA VAL A 245 -22.04 16.81 13.76
C VAL A 245 -22.16 17.99 14.73
N VAL A 246 -23.33 18.14 15.38
CA VAL A 246 -23.57 19.24 16.32
C VAL A 246 -22.76 19.02 17.60
N CYS A 247 -22.76 17.81 18.18
CA CYS A 247 -22.07 17.56 19.45
C CYS A 247 -20.55 17.74 19.36
N PHE A 248 -19.91 17.29 18.27
CA PHE A 248 -18.47 17.42 18.07
C PHE A 248 -18.07 18.68 17.30
N GLN A 249 -19.04 19.54 16.97
CA GLN A 249 -18.84 20.74 16.16
C GLN A 249 -18.13 20.45 14.83
N ALA A 250 -18.47 19.31 14.22
CA ALA A 250 -17.92 18.92 12.93
C ALA A 250 -18.41 19.85 11.81
N GLN A 251 -17.62 19.97 10.75
CA GLN A 251 -17.90 20.86 9.61
C GLN A 251 -17.83 20.10 8.28
N PRO A 252 -18.71 19.11 8.03
CA PRO A 252 -18.70 18.32 6.80
C PRO A 252 -19.04 19.18 5.58
N ARG A 253 -18.15 19.23 4.57
CA ARG A 253 -18.29 20.08 3.37
C ARG A 253 -19.53 19.73 2.55
N PHE A 254 -19.85 18.45 2.42
CA PHE A 254 -21.00 18.00 1.62
C PHE A 254 -22.34 18.48 2.20
N PHE A 255 -22.38 18.82 3.49
CA PHE A 255 -23.57 19.24 4.22
C PHE A 255 -23.62 20.76 4.45
N ARG A 256 -22.87 21.52 3.66
CA ARG A 256 -22.81 22.99 3.73
C ARG A 256 -23.47 23.64 2.52
N ALA A 257 -24.08 24.80 2.76
CA ALA A 257 -24.53 25.74 1.74
C ALA A 257 -24.09 27.15 2.18
N GLY A 258 -23.17 27.76 1.44
CA GLY A 258 -22.56 29.04 1.83
C GLY A 258 -21.94 28.99 3.24
N PRO A 259 -22.30 29.91 4.16
CA PRO A 259 -21.72 29.95 5.51
C PRO A 259 -22.22 28.86 6.45
N SER A 260 -23.42 28.32 6.24
CA SER A 260 -24.12 27.51 7.25
C SER A 260 -24.19 26.02 6.87
N LEU A 261 -24.24 25.19 7.91
CA LEU A 261 -24.55 23.77 7.77
C LEU A 261 -26.05 23.60 7.52
N GLY A 262 -26.40 22.54 6.80
CA GLY A 262 -27.78 22.07 6.74
C GLY A 262 -28.30 21.67 8.12
N ARG A 263 -29.62 21.51 8.22
CA ARG A 263 -30.29 20.99 9.42
C ARG A 263 -31.11 19.78 9.05
N ILE A 264 -31.06 18.74 9.88
CA ILE A 264 -31.92 17.56 9.73
C ILE A 264 -33.11 17.66 10.68
N GLU A 265 -34.31 17.49 10.15
CA GLU A 265 -35.55 17.34 10.90
C GLU A 265 -36.19 15.98 10.55
N VAL A 266 -36.56 15.21 11.57
CA VAL A 266 -37.32 13.97 11.36
C VAL A 266 -38.78 14.33 11.12
N ILE A 267 -39.32 13.95 9.96
CA ILE A 267 -40.76 14.11 9.67
C ILE A 267 -41.52 12.93 10.27
N ASP A 268 -41.03 11.71 10.02
CA ASP A 268 -41.52 10.45 10.57
C ASP A 268 -40.41 9.38 10.51
N GLU A 269 -40.75 8.13 10.86
CA GLU A 269 -39.82 7.01 10.94
C GLU A 269 -38.99 6.76 9.65
N LEU A 270 -39.50 7.13 8.48
CA LEU A 270 -38.83 6.90 7.19
C LEU A 270 -38.56 8.18 6.39
N ARG A 271 -39.03 9.35 6.84
CA ARG A 271 -38.80 10.61 6.13
C ARG A 271 -37.97 11.58 6.94
N VAL A 272 -36.90 12.08 6.32
CA VAL A 272 -36.07 13.16 6.86
C VAL A 272 -36.19 14.38 5.96
N ARG A 273 -36.30 15.55 6.58
CA ARG A 273 -36.16 16.84 5.91
C ARG A 273 -34.77 17.37 6.18
N ILE A 274 -34.09 17.79 5.12
CA ILE A 274 -32.81 18.49 5.19
C ILE A 274 -33.04 19.90 4.67
N THR A 275 -32.78 20.89 5.51
CA THR A 275 -33.02 22.30 5.20
C THR A 275 -31.71 23.08 5.22
N PHE A 276 -31.49 23.89 4.21
CA PHE A 276 -30.37 24.83 4.10
C PHE A 276 -30.88 26.26 4.15
N GLU A 277 -30.07 27.19 4.66
CA GLU A 277 -30.42 28.62 4.65
C GLU A 277 -30.26 29.23 3.25
N GLU A 278 -29.34 28.67 2.45
CA GLU A 278 -29.06 29.02 1.06
C GLU A 278 -29.38 27.87 0.10
N PRO A 279 -29.67 28.13 -1.18
CA PRO A 279 -29.89 27.08 -2.18
C PRO A 279 -28.70 26.13 -2.29
N ASN A 280 -28.94 24.82 -2.33
CA ASN A 280 -27.90 23.79 -2.43
C ASN A 280 -28.21 22.75 -3.53
N PRO A 281 -28.33 23.15 -4.80
CA PRO A 281 -28.69 22.28 -5.94
C PRO A 281 -27.83 21.01 -6.08
N LEU A 282 -26.56 21.08 -5.68
CA LEU A 282 -25.58 20.00 -5.85
C LEU A 282 -25.55 19.01 -4.67
N PHE A 283 -26.45 19.17 -3.71
CA PHE A 283 -26.48 18.34 -2.52
C PHE A 283 -26.60 16.83 -2.84
N PRO A 284 -27.48 16.38 -3.77
CA PRO A 284 -27.55 14.97 -4.16
C PRO A 284 -26.24 14.42 -4.75
N GLU A 285 -25.56 15.17 -5.64
CA GLU A 285 -24.27 14.79 -6.22
C GLU A 285 -23.17 14.66 -5.16
N ARG A 286 -23.16 15.60 -4.20
CA ARG A 286 -22.22 15.58 -3.07
C ARG A 286 -22.48 14.36 -2.16
N LEU A 287 -23.75 14.03 -1.89
CA LEU A 287 -24.14 12.80 -1.16
C LEU A 287 -23.71 11.52 -1.89
N ALA A 288 -23.72 11.50 -3.23
CA ALA A 288 -23.27 10.36 -4.03
C ALA A 288 -21.74 10.20 -4.08
N SER A 289 -20.98 11.20 -3.62
CA SER A 289 -19.52 11.31 -3.78
C SER A 289 -18.73 11.33 -2.46
N ILE A 290 -19.39 11.04 -1.33
CA ILE A 290 -18.81 11.22 0.02
C ILE A 290 -17.56 10.37 0.31
N GLY A 291 -17.30 9.30 -0.47
CA GLY A 291 -16.22 8.35 -0.22
C GLY A 291 -14.79 8.93 -0.30
N MET A 292 -14.60 10.13 -0.86
CA MET A 292 -13.28 10.75 -0.97
C MET A 292 -12.92 11.71 0.16
N ASN A 293 -13.87 12.05 1.02
CA ASN A 293 -13.68 13.15 1.94
C ASN A 293 -12.81 12.69 3.12
N TYR A 294 -11.58 13.21 3.21
CA TYR A 294 -10.68 13.08 4.37
C TYR A 294 -11.17 13.84 5.62
N GLU A 295 -12.46 14.16 5.65
CA GLU A 295 -13.13 14.92 6.69
C GLU A 295 -13.66 13.97 7.77
N ASP A 296 -13.71 14.46 9.01
CA ASP A 296 -14.40 13.73 10.06
C ASP A 296 -15.92 13.68 9.77
N TYR A 297 -16.55 12.56 10.15
CA TYR A 297 -18.01 12.36 10.14
C TYR A 297 -18.70 12.36 8.76
N THR A 298 -18.05 11.75 7.76
CA THR A 298 -18.61 11.59 6.39
C THR A 298 -19.60 10.42 6.25
N ASP A 299 -19.58 9.45 7.17
CA ASP A 299 -20.60 8.40 7.29
C ASP A 299 -21.90 9.00 7.86
N TYR A 300 -22.81 9.52 7.02
CA TYR A 300 -24.00 10.26 7.46
C TYR A 300 -25.24 9.41 7.76
N ILE A 301 -25.09 8.09 7.64
CA ILE A 301 -26.07 7.09 8.08
C ILE A 301 -25.30 6.18 9.04
N VAL A 302 -25.57 6.31 10.34
CA VAL A 302 -24.83 5.58 11.38
C VAL A 302 -25.79 4.80 12.27
N PRO A 303 -25.40 3.62 12.78
CA PRO A 303 -26.30 2.77 13.58
C PRO A 303 -26.48 3.36 14.97
N ALA A 304 -27.50 4.20 15.15
CA ALA A 304 -27.73 4.93 16.40
C ALA A 304 -27.90 3.97 17.59
N HIS A 305 -28.59 2.84 17.38
CA HIS A 305 -28.81 1.81 18.38
C HIS A 305 -27.52 1.19 18.92
N TYR A 306 -26.47 1.11 18.10
CA TYR A 306 -25.17 0.56 18.48
C TYR A 306 -24.25 1.63 19.08
N LEU A 307 -24.19 2.82 18.47
CA LEU A 307 -23.23 3.86 18.85
C LEU A 307 -23.65 4.64 20.09
N ARG A 308 -24.96 4.82 20.34
CA ARG A 308 -25.47 5.63 21.46
C ARG A 308 -24.90 5.24 22.82
N ARG A 309 -24.77 3.94 23.11
CA ARG A 309 -24.23 3.44 24.39
C ARG A 309 -22.75 3.80 24.62
N TYR A 310 -22.01 4.10 23.56
CA TYR A 310 -20.59 4.50 23.60
C TYR A 310 -20.38 6.00 23.37
N HIS A 311 -21.45 6.78 23.26
CA HIS A 311 -21.34 8.19 22.95
C HIS A 311 -20.61 8.95 24.07
N PRO A 312 -19.55 9.74 23.80
CA PRO A 312 -18.75 10.42 24.82
C PRO A 312 -19.55 11.23 25.84
N LYS A 313 -20.63 11.89 25.39
CA LYS A 313 -21.45 12.79 26.22
C LYS A 313 -22.66 12.11 26.89
N TRP A 314 -23.25 11.11 26.24
CA TRP A 314 -24.57 10.58 26.62
C TRP A 314 -24.57 9.06 26.86
N GLY A 315 -23.49 8.37 26.48
CA GLY A 315 -23.35 6.93 26.62
C GLY A 315 -23.12 6.51 28.06
N ASP A 316 -23.15 5.19 28.27
CA ASP A 316 -22.89 4.57 29.55
C ASP A 316 -21.40 4.77 29.91
N GLN A 317 -21.16 5.61 30.91
CA GLN A 317 -19.81 5.98 31.31
C GLN A 317 -19.04 4.78 31.87
N GLU A 318 -19.69 3.84 32.55
CA GLU A 318 -19.04 2.63 33.06
C GLU A 318 -18.61 1.73 31.90
N LEU A 319 -19.52 1.49 30.94
CA LEU A 319 -19.22 0.75 29.72
C LEU A 319 -18.09 1.39 28.93
N ILE A 320 -18.11 2.72 28.76
CA ILE A 320 -17.08 3.49 28.07
C ILE A 320 -15.74 3.33 28.78
N GLN A 321 -15.66 3.54 30.10
CA GLN A 321 -14.41 3.42 30.84
C GLN A 321 -13.85 1.99 30.81
N ARG A 322 -14.71 0.98 30.97
CA ARG A 322 -14.34 -0.43 30.84
C ARG A 322 -13.79 -0.71 29.44
N THR A 323 -14.50 -0.28 28.39
CA THR A 323 -14.08 -0.54 27.00
C THR A 323 -12.81 0.24 26.63
N MET A 324 -12.65 1.47 27.12
CA MET A 324 -11.41 2.25 26.98
C MET A 324 -10.23 1.55 27.65
N ALA A 325 -10.40 1.06 28.88
CA ALA A 325 -9.37 0.27 29.56
C ALA A 325 -9.02 -0.99 28.77
N ALA A 326 -10.03 -1.64 28.16
CA ALA A 326 -9.85 -2.83 27.34
C ALA A 326 -8.98 -2.57 26.10
N PHE A 327 -9.17 -1.42 25.46
CA PHE A 327 -8.40 -1.02 24.27
C PHE A 327 -7.20 -0.12 24.56
N LYS A 328 -6.91 0.16 25.84
CA LYS A 328 -5.85 1.08 26.28
C LYS A 328 -5.94 2.48 25.65
N LEU A 329 -7.16 3.02 25.60
CA LEU A 329 -7.46 4.34 25.04
C LEU A 329 -7.56 5.41 26.14
N SER A 330 -7.09 6.63 25.85
CA SER A 330 -7.07 7.74 26.82
C SER A 330 -8.35 8.57 26.89
N SER A 331 -9.24 8.51 25.89
CA SER A 331 -10.48 9.29 25.88
C SER A 331 -11.70 8.55 25.30
N PRO A 332 -12.92 8.93 25.73
CA PRO A 332 -14.16 8.43 25.14
C PRO A 332 -14.30 8.72 23.64
N VAL A 333 -13.79 9.86 23.16
CA VAL A 333 -13.83 10.22 21.73
C VAL A 333 -12.95 9.28 20.91
N ALA A 334 -11.76 8.91 21.40
CA ALA A 334 -10.91 7.92 20.75
C ALA A 334 -11.58 6.55 20.66
N LEU A 335 -12.28 6.11 21.73
CA LEU A 335 -13.09 4.90 21.70
C LEU A 335 -14.19 4.99 20.65
N TYR A 336 -14.95 6.08 20.65
CA TYR A 336 -16.05 6.30 19.73
C TYR A 336 -15.60 6.25 18.25
N LYS A 337 -14.49 6.94 17.91
CA LYS A 337 -13.89 6.88 16.56
C LYS A 337 -13.40 5.47 16.22
N ARG A 338 -12.75 4.75 17.17
CA ARG A 338 -12.29 3.37 16.96
C ARG A 338 -13.44 2.42 16.65
N LEU A 339 -14.57 2.54 17.36
CA LEU A 339 -15.74 1.67 17.15
C LEU A 339 -16.29 1.78 15.73
N LYS A 340 -16.16 2.96 15.09
CA LYS A 340 -16.61 3.19 13.70
C LYS A 340 -15.67 2.61 12.63
N MET A 341 -14.44 2.23 12.99
CA MET A 341 -13.47 1.69 12.03
C MET A 341 -13.97 0.41 11.36
N TRP A 342 -13.62 0.22 10.09
CA TRP A 342 -14.01 -0.97 9.30
C TRP A 342 -13.52 -2.29 9.90
N THR A 343 -12.46 -2.23 10.71
CA THR A 343 -11.89 -3.37 11.41
C THR A 343 -12.70 -3.80 12.64
N ASN A 344 -13.73 -3.05 13.05
CA ASN A 344 -14.63 -3.45 14.13
C ASN A 344 -15.72 -4.41 13.60
N PRO A 345 -15.66 -5.71 13.92
CA PRO A 345 -16.62 -6.69 13.40
C PRO A 345 -18.02 -6.58 14.02
N GLU A 346 -18.14 -5.88 15.15
CA GLU A 346 -19.40 -5.68 15.86
C GLU A 346 -20.18 -4.48 15.33
N HIS A 347 -19.54 -3.56 14.60
CA HIS A 347 -20.20 -2.37 14.08
C HIS A 347 -21.22 -2.76 13.00
N PRO A 348 -22.53 -2.51 13.18
CA PRO A 348 -23.52 -2.83 12.16
C PRO A 348 -23.28 -2.03 10.87
N ARG A 349 -23.45 -2.66 9.71
CA ARG A 349 -23.22 -2.01 8.40
C ARG A 349 -24.40 -2.22 7.45
N LEU A 350 -24.54 -1.29 6.52
CA LEU A 350 -25.46 -1.39 5.37
C LEU A 350 -24.75 -1.90 4.11
N TRP A 351 -23.52 -2.36 4.23
CA TRP A 351 -22.67 -2.77 3.11
C TRP A 351 -23.09 -4.14 2.55
N PRO A 352 -22.81 -4.44 1.26
CA PRO A 352 -23.09 -5.75 0.66
C PRO A 352 -22.25 -6.89 1.27
N TRP A 353 -21.03 -6.60 1.71
CA TRP A 353 -20.18 -7.52 2.49
C TRP A 353 -19.77 -6.85 3.82
N VAL A 354 -19.74 -7.65 4.88
CA VAL A 354 -19.46 -7.22 6.25
C VAL A 354 -18.26 -7.96 6.83
N TYR A 355 -17.50 -7.24 7.64
CA TYR A 355 -16.40 -7.81 8.41
C TYR A 355 -16.98 -8.44 9.67
N ARG A 356 -16.86 -9.77 9.81
CA ARG A 356 -17.45 -10.52 10.94
C ARG A 356 -16.43 -11.18 11.83
N THR A 357 -15.25 -11.44 11.31
CA THR A 357 -14.16 -12.04 12.07
C THR A 357 -12.95 -11.11 12.03
N PHE A 358 -12.58 -10.61 13.21
CA PHE A 358 -11.33 -9.87 13.33
C PHE A 358 -10.15 -10.79 13.00
N ALA A 359 -9.35 -10.35 12.04
CA ALA A 359 -8.11 -10.97 11.61
C ALA A 359 -6.99 -9.91 11.67
N PRO A 360 -5.96 -10.10 12.52
CA PRO A 360 -4.87 -9.14 12.61
C PRO A 360 -3.91 -9.23 11.41
N THR A 361 -3.88 -10.37 10.74
CA THR A 361 -3.03 -10.68 9.59
C THR A 361 -3.84 -10.72 8.30
N THR A 362 -3.16 -10.60 7.16
CA THR A 362 -3.77 -10.66 5.83
C THR A 362 -3.83 -12.10 5.32
N PRO A 363 -4.78 -12.41 4.41
CA PRO A 363 -5.74 -11.52 3.76
C PRO A 363 -6.95 -11.18 4.64
N GLN A 364 -7.59 -10.04 4.35
CA GLN A 364 -8.82 -9.63 5.03
C GLN A 364 -10.04 -10.20 4.30
N THR A 365 -10.97 -10.74 5.08
CA THR A 365 -12.15 -11.47 4.56
C THR A 365 -13.44 -10.80 5.02
N PHE A 366 -14.35 -10.62 4.08
CA PHE A 366 -15.68 -10.07 4.31
C PHE A 366 -16.70 -11.07 3.76
N VAL A 367 -17.74 -11.34 4.53
CA VAL A 367 -18.84 -12.24 4.13
C VAL A 367 -20.06 -11.42 3.75
N ARG A 368 -20.91 -11.98 2.91
CA ARG A 368 -22.17 -11.34 2.51
C ARG A 368 -22.96 -10.83 3.71
N ASN A 369 -23.58 -9.67 3.57
CA ASN A 369 -24.48 -9.17 4.60
C ASN A 369 -25.84 -9.89 4.50
N PRO A 370 -26.25 -10.67 5.52
CA PRO A 370 -27.52 -11.38 5.48
C PRO A 370 -28.72 -10.42 5.52
N TYR A 371 -28.56 -9.16 5.89
CA TYR A 371 -29.64 -8.16 5.88
C TYR A 371 -29.48 -7.13 4.77
N TYR A 372 -28.66 -7.41 3.73
CA TYR A 372 -28.53 -6.48 2.62
C TYR A 372 -29.88 -6.28 1.92
N GLY A 373 -30.32 -5.02 1.84
CA GLY A 373 -31.67 -4.62 1.41
C GLY A 373 -31.83 -4.48 -0.11
N ALA A 374 -31.13 -5.29 -0.89
CA ALA A 374 -31.22 -5.27 -2.36
C ALA A 374 -31.49 -6.65 -2.94
N VAL A 375 -32.19 -6.66 -4.07
CA VAL A 375 -32.58 -7.84 -4.85
C VAL A 375 -32.33 -7.61 -6.34
N ASP A 376 -32.25 -8.69 -7.10
CA ASP A 376 -32.37 -8.63 -8.55
C ASP A 376 -33.85 -8.53 -8.99
N PRO A 377 -34.14 -8.33 -10.29
CA PRO A 377 -35.52 -8.26 -10.80
C PRO A 377 -36.37 -9.53 -10.56
N GLN A 378 -35.76 -10.65 -10.15
CA GLN A 378 -36.39 -11.92 -9.86
C GLN A 378 -36.56 -12.18 -8.35
N GLY A 379 -36.21 -11.19 -7.51
CA GLY A 379 -36.36 -11.27 -6.06
C GLY A 379 -35.28 -12.09 -5.37
N ASN A 380 -34.14 -12.34 -6.03
CA ASN A 380 -32.97 -12.95 -5.41
C ASN A 380 -32.19 -11.88 -4.63
N GLN A 381 -32.05 -12.07 -3.32
CA GLN A 381 -31.27 -11.17 -2.47
C GLN A 381 -29.80 -11.08 -2.91
N LEU A 382 -29.31 -9.87 -3.10
CA LEU A 382 -27.92 -9.57 -3.44
C LEU A 382 -27.05 -9.46 -2.15
N PRO A 383 -25.70 -9.50 -2.25
CA PRO A 383 -24.89 -9.74 -3.45
C PRO A 383 -24.95 -11.20 -3.94
N TYR A 384 -24.60 -11.51 -5.19
CA TYR A 384 -24.51 -12.94 -5.57
C TYR A 384 -23.33 -13.66 -4.92
N LEU A 385 -22.16 -13.01 -4.85
CA LEU A 385 -20.94 -13.58 -4.25
C LEU A 385 -21.05 -13.65 -2.72
N ASP A 386 -20.65 -14.78 -2.15
CA ASP A 386 -20.71 -15.00 -0.70
C ASP A 386 -19.61 -14.25 0.06
N ARG A 387 -18.48 -13.97 -0.60
CA ARG A 387 -17.25 -13.53 0.07
C ARG A 387 -16.45 -12.54 -0.78
N LEU A 388 -15.89 -11.52 -0.13
CA LEU A 388 -14.87 -10.61 -0.67
C LEU A 388 -13.56 -10.82 0.11
N VAL A 389 -12.47 -11.06 -0.59
CA VAL A 389 -11.14 -11.27 0.00
C VAL A 389 -10.16 -10.26 -0.59
N MET A 390 -9.48 -9.52 0.29
CA MET A 390 -8.44 -8.56 -0.08
C MET A 390 -7.09 -9.00 0.50
N ASP A 391 -6.11 -9.17 -0.38
CA ASP A 391 -4.75 -9.60 -0.02
C ASP A 391 -3.70 -8.55 -0.41
N ILE A 392 -2.53 -8.55 0.24
CA ILE A 392 -1.49 -7.54 0.01
C ILE A 392 -0.42 -8.06 -0.93
N LYS A 393 -0.15 -7.29 -1.99
CA LYS A 393 1.04 -7.45 -2.86
C LYS A 393 1.63 -6.09 -3.20
N THR A 394 2.96 -6.02 -3.35
CA THR A 394 3.62 -4.79 -3.81
C THR A 394 3.08 -4.36 -5.20
N ASN A 395 3.07 -3.06 -5.50
CA ASN A 395 2.51 -2.50 -6.74
C ASN A 395 2.96 -3.26 -8.01
N ASN A 396 4.27 -3.52 -8.15
CA ASN A 396 4.83 -4.22 -9.32
C ASN A 396 4.32 -5.67 -9.45
N LEU A 397 3.97 -6.32 -8.34
CA LEU A 397 3.46 -7.69 -8.34
C LEU A 397 1.95 -7.75 -8.57
N ILE A 398 1.20 -6.67 -8.35
CA ILE A 398 -0.23 -6.64 -8.65
C ILE A 398 -0.45 -6.80 -10.14
N ALA A 399 0.30 -6.08 -10.98
CA ALA A 399 0.26 -6.20 -12.44
C ALA A 399 0.63 -7.61 -12.91
N VAL A 400 1.72 -8.17 -12.38
CA VAL A 400 2.18 -9.53 -12.70
C VAL A 400 1.13 -10.58 -12.28
N SER A 401 0.58 -10.48 -11.07
CA SER A 401 -0.46 -11.38 -10.56
C SER A 401 -1.75 -11.29 -11.38
N SER A 402 -2.12 -10.07 -11.79
CA SER A 402 -3.27 -9.84 -12.68
C SER A 402 -3.02 -10.42 -14.06
N SER A 403 -1.80 -10.29 -14.59
CA SER A 403 -1.39 -10.94 -15.85
C SER A 403 -1.40 -12.46 -15.77
N ASN A 404 -1.38 -13.04 -14.57
CA ASN A 404 -1.51 -14.48 -14.31
C ASN A 404 -2.96 -14.94 -14.16
N GLY A 405 -3.95 -14.04 -14.24
CA GLY A 405 -5.37 -14.36 -14.03
C GLY A 405 -5.71 -14.72 -12.58
N GLU A 406 -4.92 -14.22 -11.62
CA GLU A 406 -5.08 -14.52 -10.20
C GLU A 406 -6.31 -13.83 -9.57
N PRO A 407 -6.45 -12.47 -9.61
CA PRO A 407 -7.64 -11.79 -9.09
C PRO A 407 -8.90 -12.13 -9.90
N SER A 408 -10.05 -12.10 -9.23
CA SER A 408 -11.35 -12.29 -9.89
C SER A 408 -11.71 -11.07 -10.76
N MET A 409 -11.56 -9.87 -10.21
CA MET A 409 -11.69 -8.59 -10.91
C MET A 409 -10.79 -7.57 -10.21
N GLN A 410 -9.93 -6.89 -10.97
CA GLN A 410 -8.98 -5.90 -10.46
C GLN A 410 -8.94 -4.66 -11.38
N ASP A 411 -9.39 -3.52 -10.85
CA ASP A 411 -9.30 -2.20 -11.45
C ASP A 411 -8.21 -1.34 -10.79
N ARG A 412 -8.15 -1.36 -9.44
CA ARG A 412 -7.22 -0.52 -8.66
C ARG A 412 -5.79 -1.08 -8.69
N GLN A 413 -4.81 -0.18 -8.65
CA GLN A 413 -3.36 -0.49 -8.73
C GLN A 413 -2.92 -1.13 -10.06
N ILE A 414 -3.78 -1.18 -11.07
CA ILE A 414 -3.40 -1.52 -12.45
C ILE A 414 -3.10 -0.22 -13.19
N ARG A 415 -1.87 -0.09 -13.68
CA ARG A 415 -1.43 1.10 -14.40
C ARG A 415 -1.49 0.86 -15.90
N TYR A 416 -1.47 1.95 -16.66
CA TYR A 416 -1.56 1.85 -18.12
C TYR A 416 -0.27 1.28 -18.73
N GLU A 417 0.87 1.49 -18.09
CA GLU A 417 2.16 0.90 -18.48
C GLU A 417 2.11 -0.64 -18.57
N ASP A 418 1.22 -1.28 -17.80
CA ASP A 418 1.04 -2.74 -17.77
C ASP A 418 0.19 -3.27 -18.95
N HIS A 419 -0.32 -2.39 -19.81
CA HIS A 419 -1.26 -2.74 -20.89
C HIS A 419 -0.78 -3.88 -21.78
N THR A 420 0.46 -3.80 -22.27
CA THR A 420 1.04 -4.83 -23.15
C THR A 420 1.18 -6.17 -22.44
N LEU A 421 1.62 -6.16 -21.17
CA LEU A 421 1.73 -7.35 -20.35
C LEU A 421 0.37 -8.02 -20.15
N LEU A 422 -0.64 -7.22 -19.79
CA LEU A 422 -1.98 -7.71 -19.51
C LEU A 422 -2.67 -8.23 -20.77
N LEU A 423 -2.58 -7.53 -21.91
CA LEU A 423 -3.18 -8.01 -23.15
C LEU A 423 -2.47 -9.26 -23.69
N GLY A 424 -1.14 -9.29 -23.66
CA GLY A 424 -0.37 -10.43 -24.14
C GLY A 424 -0.62 -11.72 -23.34
N GLY A 425 -1.00 -11.59 -22.06
CA GLY A 425 -1.35 -12.71 -21.17
C GLY A 425 -2.82 -13.12 -21.17
N ALA A 426 -3.74 -12.26 -21.64
CA ALA A 426 -5.19 -12.38 -21.40
C ALA A 426 -5.78 -13.72 -21.85
N ALA A 427 -5.62 -14.05 -23.14
CA ALA A 427 -6.16 -15.30 -23.69
C ALA A 427 -5.54 -16.54 -23.04
N ARG A 428 -4.23 -16.51 -22.77
CA ARG A 428 -3.48 -17.63 -22.20
C ARG A 428 -3.84 -17.92 -20.75
N ASN A 429 -4.07 -16.86 -19.96
CA ASN A 429 -4.27 -16.96 -18.51
C ASN A 429 -5.75 -16.77 -18.11
N GLY A 430 -6.66 -16.73 -19.09
CA GLY A 430 -8.10 -16.84 -18.87
C GLY A 430 -8.75 -15.61 -18.25
N TYR A 431 -8.46 -14.41 -18.76
CA TYR A 431 -9.13 -13.16 -18.39
C TYR A 431 -9.32 -12.23 -19.58
N GLU A 432 -10.13 -11.19 -19.39
CA GLU A 432 -10.29 -10.05 -20.29
C GLU A 432 -9.76 -8.77 -19.64
N VAL A 433 -9.37 -7.79 -20.47
CA VAL A 433 -8.99 -6.45 -20.02
C VAL A 433 -10.02 -5.47 -20.55
N TYR A 434 -10.77 -4.83 -19.66
CA TYR A 434 -11.69 -3.74 -20.00
C TYR A 434 -10.99 -2.39 -19.85
N HIS A 435 -11.52 -1.38 -20.53
CA HIS A 435 -10.97 -0.03 -20.58
C HIS A 435 -12.02 0.95 -20.07
N TRP A 436 -12.06 1.20 -18.77
CA TRP A 436 -12.98 2.18 -18.19
C TRP A 436 -12.47 3.61 -18.43
N LYS A 437 -13.40 4.58 -18.50
CA LYS A 437 -13.06 5.99 -18.70
C LYS A 437 -12.65 6.60 -17.37
N HIS A 438 -11.57 7.38 -17.32
CA HIS A 438 -11.22 8.11 -16.10
C HIS A 438 -12.13 9.33 -15.90
N ALA A 439 -12.60 9.51 -14.66
CA ALA A 439 -13.13 10.77 -14.17
C ALA A 439 -12.00 11.78 -13.89
N THR A 440 -10.81 11.27 -13.56
CA THR A 440 -9.58 12.05 -13.36
C THR A 440 -8.97 12.44 -14.70
N GLN A 441 -8.77 13.73 -14.96
CA GLN A 441 -8.40 14.24 -16.29
C GLN A 441 -6.89 14.42 -16.51
N SER A 442 -6.07 14.06 -15.53
CA SER A 442 -4.62 13.92 -15.70
C SER A 442 -4.03 12.95 -14.67
N LEU A 443 -3.12 12.06 -15.11
CA LEU A 443 -2.40 11.14 -14.21
C LEU A 443 -1.09 11.72 -13.66
N PHE A 444 -0.60 12.82 -14.24
CA PHE A 444 0.60 13.52 -13.79
C PHE A 444 0.43 15.02 -13.97
N THR A 445 0.32 15.70 -12.85
CA THR A 445 0.18 17.15 -12.79
C THR A 445 1.19 17.72 -11.82
N VAL A 446 1.89 18.76 -12.27
CA VAL A 446 2.76 19.59 -11.44
C VAL A 446 1.91 20.70 -10.83
N PHE A 447 1.95 20.82 -9.50
CA PHE A 447 1.26 21.81 -8.70
C PHE A 447 2.28 22.80 -8.12
N PRO A 448 2.40 24.02 -8.69
CA PRO A 448 3.18 25.11 -8.12
C PRO A 448 2.54 25.58 -6.80
N ASN A 449 3.30 25.65 -5.71
CA ASN A 449 2.78 26.10 -4.42
C ASN A 449 2.72 27.63 -4.34
N LEU A 450 1.57 28.23 -4.66
CA LEU A 450 1.33 29.68 -4.55
C LEU A 450 1.39 30.18 -3.10
N ASN A 451 1.25 29.28 -2.13
CA ASN A 451 1.27 29.59 -0.71
C ASN A 451 2.57 29.14 -0.04
N ARG A 452 3.65 28.98 -0.82
CA ARG A 452 4.97 28.57 -0.33
C ARG A 452 5.41 29.44 0.84
N ARG A 453 5.80 28.79 1.94
CA ARG A 453 6.30 29.46 3.14
C ARG A 453 7.58 30.24 2.82
N VAL A 454 7.60 31.48 3.25
CA VAL A 454 8.78 32.36 3.22
C VAL A 454 9.46 32.24 4.57
N ASP A 455 10.75 31.88 4.54
CA ASP A 455 11.59 31.67 5.70
C ASP A 455 12.63 32.80 5.77
N PRO A 456 12.63 33.64 6.83
CA PRO A 456 13.59 34.73 6.99
C PRO A 456 15.06 34.27 7.02
N GLU A 457 15.34 33.03 7.44
CA GLU A 457 16.70 32.48 7.46
C GLU A 457 17.16 31.99 6.08
N ARG A 458 16.23 31.86 5.12
CA ARG A 458 16.46 31.40 3.75
C ARG A 458 15.83 32.38 2.75
N PRO A 459 16.48 33.51 2.46
CA PRO A 459 15.92 34.58 1.61
C PRO A 459 15.45 34.12 0.23
N GLU A 460 16.06 33.08 -0.33
CA GLU A 460 15.68 32.49 -1.61
C GLU A 460 14.24 31.96 -1.62
N THR A 461 13.69 31.59 -0.45
CA THR A 461 12.31 31.13 -0.33
C THR A 461 11.29 32.23 -0.65
N GLY A 462 11.61 33.50 -0.33
CA GLY A 462 10.81 34.67 -0.70
C GLY A 462 10.78 34.89 -2.21
N LEU A 463 11.95 34.81 -2.86
CA LEU A 463 12.09 34.96 -4.31
C LEU A 463 11.35 33.85 -5.06
N LYS A 464 11.40 32.61 -4.55
CA LYS A 464 10.59 31.50 -5.08
C LYS A 464 9.10 31.75 -4.93
N HIS A 465 8.67 32.20 -3.75
CA HIS A 465 7.25 32.51 -3.50
C HIS A 465 6.74 33.56 -4.49
N GLU A 466 7.51 34.63 -4.73
CA GLU A 466 7.18 35.66 -5.71
C GLU A 466 7.06 35.11 -7.13
N LEU A 467 8.07 34.37 -7.61
CA LEU A 467 8.04 33.78 -8.95
C LEU A 467 6.89 32.78 -9.16
N LEU A 468 6.61 31.93 -8.17
CA LEU A 468 5.51 30.96 -8.25
C LEU A 468 4.14 31.66 -8.42
N ASN A 469 3.98 32.86 -7.85
CA ASN A 469 2.78 33.68 -7.99
C ASN A 469 2.69 34.41 -9.34
N GLN A 470 3.80 34.59 -10.07
CA GLN A 470 3.80 35.20 -11.40
C GLN A 470 3.18 34.28 -12.47
N ARG A 471 2.07 34.70 -13.10
CA ARG A 471 1.42 33.91 -14.17
C ARG A 471 2.36 33.63 -15.35
N ALA A 472 3.16 34.61 -15.76
CA ALA A 472 4.09 34.47 -16.88
C ALA A 472 5.16 33.40 -16.60
N PHE A 473 5.55 33.23 -15.34
CA PHE A 473 6.48 32.18 -14.94
C PHE A 473 5.85 30.80 -15.15
N ARG A 474 4.65 30.57 -14.61
CA ARG A 474 3.92 29.29 -14.78
C ARG A 474 3.62 28.98 -16.25
N GLN A 475 3.22 29.98 -17.02
CA GLN A 475 3.00 29.86 -18.47
C GLN A 475 4.29 29.46 -19.20
N ALA A 476 5.43 30.10 -18.90
CA ALA A 476 6.72 29.75 -19.48
C ALA A 476 7.13 28.31 -19.14
N LEU A 477 6.96 27.90 -17.89
CA LEU A 477 7.24 26.53 -17.46
C LEU A 477 6.37 25.50 -18.19
N SER A 478 5.11 25.84 -18.47
CA SER A 478 4.23 24.96 -19.25
C SER A 478 4.65 24.85 -20.71
N LEU A 479 4.98 25.97 -21.38
CA LEU A 479 5.43 25.99 -22.78
C LEU A 479 6.79 25.32 -22.98
N ALA A 480 7.64 25.31 -21.95
CA ALA A 480 8.94 24.66 -22.00
C ALA A 480 8.86 23.13 -22.03
N ILE A 481 7.72 22.51 -21.67
CA ILE A 481 7.60 21.05 -21.58
C ILE A 481 7.26 20.44 -22.94
N ASN A 482 8.10 19.53 -23.42
CA ASN A 482 7.81 18.71 -24.60
C ASN A 482 6.90 17.54 -24.23
N ARG A 483 5.59 17.82 -24.19
CA ARG A 483 4.56 16.82 -23.87
C ARG A 483 4.56 15.65 -24.86
N ARG A 484 4.97 15.83 -26.12
CA ARG A 484 4.92 14.75 -27.11
C ARG A 484 5.92 13.66 -26.78
N ASP A 485 7.15 14.03 -26.43
CA ASP A 485 8.19 13.08 -26.05
C ASP A 485 7.78 12.28 -24.80
N ILE A 486 7.20 12.95 -23.80
CA ILE A 486 6.67 12.29 -22.61
C ILE A 486 5.53 11.32 -22.96
N ILE A 487 4.58 11.75 -23.81
CA ILE A 487 3.45 10.91 -24.22
C ILE A 487 3.90 9.69 -25.02
N ASP A 488 4.90 9.83 -25.88
CA ASP A 488 5.46 8.73 -26.65
C ASP A 488 6.21 7.74 -25.75
N ALA A 489 6.95 8.23 -24.76
CA ALA A 489 7.72 7.40 -23.82
C ALA A 489 6.84 6.70 -22.76
N GLU A 490 5.91 7.42 -22.13
CA GLU A 490 5.14 6.95 -20.97
C GLU A 490 3.79 6.35 -21.34
N PHE A 491 3.14 6.88 -22.38
CA PHE A 491 1.77 6.52 -22.75
C PHE A 491 1.66 5.89 -24.14
N ASN A 492 2.80 5.47 -24.74
CA ASN A 492 2.87 4.85 -26.06
C ASN A 492 2.15 5.66 -27.16
N GLY A 493 2.17 6.99 -27.07
CA GLY A 493 1.55 7.86 -28.07
C GLY A 493 0.01 7.93 -28.00
N GLN A 494 -0.62 7.34 -26.97
CA GLN A 494 -2.07 7.11 -26.93
C GLN A 494 -2.88 8.24 -26.31
N THR A 495 -2.24 9.17 -25.60
CA THR A 495 -2.89 10.32 -24.98
C THR A 495 -2.64 11.60 -25.78
N LYS A 496 -3.32 12.70 -25.41
CA LYS A 496 -3.19 14.00 -26.07
C LYS A 496 -2.61 15.03 -25.12
N PRO A 497 -1.70 15.93 -25.55
CA PRO A 497 -1.28 17.07 -24.74
C PRO A 497 -2.49 17.89 -24.27
N ALA A 498 -2.62 18.08 -22.97
CA ALA A 498 -3.74 18.80 -22.37
C ALA A 498 -3.38 19.32 -20.97
N GLN A 499 -3.94 20.48 -20.61
CA GLN A 499 -4.03 20.86 -19.20
C GLN A 499 -5.14 20.08 -18.50
N ILE A 500 -5.22 20.18 -17.17
CA ILE A 500 -6.42 19.72 -16.47
C ILE A 500 -7.60 20.62 -16.86
N ASP A 501 -8.59 20.02 -17.49
CA ASP A 501 -9.97 20.51 -17.61
C ASP A 501 -10.93 19.32 -17.36
N PRO A 502 -12.26 19.53 -17.27
CA PRO A 502 -13.22 18.43 -17.07
C PRO A 502 -13.28 17.38 -18.20
N GLY A 503 -12.70 17.66 -19.36
CA GLY A 503 -12.58 16.77 -20.51
C GLY A 503 -13.78 16.89 -21.49
N PRO A 504 -13.61 16.56 -22.79
CA PRO A 504 -14.62 16.80 -23.83
C PRO A 504 -15.99 16.14 -23.61
N ASP A 505 -16.04 15.02 -22.90
CA ASP A 505 -17.29 14.30 -22.60
C ASP A 505 -17.97 14.82 -21.33
N SER A 506 -17.32 15.72 -20.58
CA SER A 506 -17.92 16.38 -19.44
C SER A 506 -18.80 17.54 -19.90
N PRO A 507 -19.96 17.74 -19.26
CA PRO A 507 -20.77 18.94 -19.47
C PRO A 507 -20.07 20.26 -19.10
N TYR A 508 -18.94 20.19 -18.39
CA TYR A 508 -18.13 21.34 -17.96
C TYR A 508 -16.86 21.53 -18.80
N HIS A 509 -16.74 20.86 -19.95
CA HIS A 509 -15.57 20.99 -20.82
C HIS A 509 -15.27 22.46 -21.15
N ASN A 510 -14.01 22.87 -20.97
CA ASN A 510 -13.52 24.18 -21.39
C ASN A 510 -12.39 24.00 -22.42
N PRO A 511 -12.66 24.23 -23.72
CA PRO A 511 -11.66 24.04 -24.77
C PRO A 511 -10.42 24.94 -24.64
N ARG A 512 -10.58 26.14 -24.07
CA ARG A 512 -9.49 27.09 -23.91
C ARG A 512 -8.52 26.60 -22.84
N LEU A 513 -9.02 26.19 -21.68
CA LEU A 513 -8.24 25.59 -20.60
C LEU A 513 -7.56 24.30 -21.08
N PHE A 514 -8.31 23.41 -21.75
CA PHE A 514 -7.79 22.15 -22.32
C PHE A 514 -6.49 22.38 -23.11
N GLY A 515 -6.47 23.40 -23.98
CA GLY A 515 -5.32 23.74 -24.82
C GLY A 515 -4.36 24.80 -24.27
N ALA A 516 -4.57 25.32 -23.05
CA ALA A 516 -3.85 26.50 -22.57
C ALA A 516 -2.37 26.19 -22.31
N PHE A 517 -1.47 26.84 -23.07
CA PHE A 517 -0.01 26.70 -22.92
C PHE A 517 0.50 25.26 -22.98
N THR A 518 -0.14 24.41 -23.80
CA THR A 518 0.26 23.00 -24.00
C THR A 518 1.21 22.80 -25.19
N VAL A 519 1.33 23.80 -26.06
CA VAL A 519 2.26 23.81 -27.20
C VAL A 519 3.69 23.87 -26.68
N TYR A 520 4.55 23.00 -27.19
CA TYR A 520 5.99 23.05 -26.90
C TYR A 520 6.63 24.22 -27.66
N ASP A 521 6.97 25.28 -26.92
CA ASP A 521 7.60 26.49 -27.44
C ASP A 521 8.65 27.03 -26.45
N PRO A 522 9.87 26.47 -26.44
CA PRO A 522 10.93 26.93 -25.55
C PRO A 522 11.42 28.35 -25.88
N ALA A 523 11.17 28.87 -27.10
CA ALA A 523 11.55 30.24 -27.46
C ALA A 523 10.64 31.26 -26.78
N GLU A 524 9.32 31.02 -26.84
CA GLU A 524 8.34 31.83 -26.13
C GLU A 524 8.49 31.71 -24.60
N ALA A 525 8.78 30.50 -24.10
CA ALA A 525 9.11 30.31 -22.68
C ALA A 525 10.30 31.19 -22.26
N ASN A 526 11.39 31.23 -23.04
CA ASN A 526 12.52 32.11 -22.76
C ASN A 526 12.13 33.59 -22.79
N ARG A 527 11.31 34.03 -23.76
CA ARG A 527 10.82 35.41 -23.86
C ARG A 527 10.03 35.82 -22.62
N LEU A 528 9.15 34.94 -22.12
CA LEU A 528 8.37 35.19 -20.90
C LEU A 528 9.28 35.26 -19.66
N LEU A 529 10.26 34.37 -19.53
CA LEU A 529 11.23 34.39 -18.43
C LEU A 529 12.11 35.65 -18.47
N ASP A 530 12.54 36.08 -19.66
CA ASP A 530 13.30 37.33 -19.85
C ASP A 530 12.45 38.56 -19.49
N GLY A 531 11.16 38.54 -19.83
CA GLY A 531 10.20 39.58 -19.43
C GLY A 531 9.98 39.72 -17.93
N LEU A 532 10.30 38.68 -17.15
CA LEU A 532 10.33 38.70 -15.68
C LEU A 532 11.67 39.18 -15.11
N GLY A 533 12.62 39.59 -15.96
CA GLY A 533 13.94 40.05 -15.55
C GLY A 533 14.94 38.92 -15.24
N LEU A 534 14.63 37.66 -15.57
CA LEU A 534 15.48 36.50 -15.26
C LEU A 534 16.62 36.30 -16.28
N THR A 535 17.24 37.37 -16.78
CA THR A 535 18.17 37.33 -17.93
C THR A 535 19.59 36.87 -17.58
N ARG A 536 20.02 37.00 -16.32
CA ARG A 536 21.36 36.58 -15.86
C ARG A 536 21.44 35.06 -15.72
N ARG A 537 22.60 34.50 -16.06
CA ARG A 537 22.90 33.07 -15.95
C ARG A 537 24.18 32.82 -15.14
N ASP A 538 24.21 31.69 -14.43
CA ASP A 538 25.40 31.20 -13.74
C ASP A 538 26.36 30.47 -14.70
N SER A 539 27.49 29.98 -14.17
CA SER A 539 28.53 29.30 -14.96
C SER A 539 28.06 27.96 -15.56
N GLU A 540 26.96 27.39 -15.08
CA GLU A 540 26.35 26.18 -15.61
C GLU A 540 25.26 26.49 -16.66
N GLY A 541 25.01 27.78 -16.94
CA GLY A 541 24.03 28.22 -17.93
C GLY A 541 22.59 28.34 -17.40
N TYR A 542 22.36 28.19 -16.09
CA TYR A 542 21.03 28.35 -15.50
C TYR A 542 20.78 29.79 -15.09
N ARG A 543 19.52 30.23 -15.17
CA ARG A 543 19.09 31.57 -14.75
C ARG A 543 19.32 31.76 -13.25
N THR A 544 19.66 32.98 -12.84
CA THR A 544 19.74 33.37 -11.42
C THR A 544 18.51 34.16 -11.01
N PHE A 545 18.27 34.28 -9.71
CA PHE A 545 17.31 35.27 -9.20
C PHE A 545 17.78 36.71 -9.48
N ALA A 546 16.87 37.68 -9.26
CA ALA A 546 17.11 39.10 -9.48
C ALA A 546 18.18 39.71 -8.56
N ASP A 547 18.55 39.04 -7.47
CA ASP A 547 19.67 39.39 -6.59
C ASP A 547 21.00 38.70 -6.95
N GLY A 548 20.98 37.78 -7.93
CA GLY A 548 22.15 37.03 -8.41
C GLY A 548 22.33 35.68 -7.72
N THR A 549 21.50 35.35 -6.74
CA THR A 549 21.53 34.04 -6.08
C THR A 549 21.06 32.93 -7.04
N ARG A 550 21.52 31.71 -6.77
CA ARG A 550 21.28 30.55 -7.62
C ARG A 550 19.79 30.16 -7.60
N MET A 551 19.12 30.22 -8.75
CA MET A 551 17.73 29.80 -8.86
C MET A 551 17.63 28.28 -8.99
N THR A 552 17.06 27.63 -7.98
CA THR A 552 16.87 26.16 -7.96
C THR A 552 15.54 25.82 -7.32
N PHE A 553 14.70 25.06 -8.03
CA PHE A 553 13.44 24.57 -7.51
C PHE A 553 13.47 23.06 -7.23
N ALA A 554 12.52 22.59 -6.43
CA ALA A 554 12.34 21.18 -6.15
C ALA A 554 10.98 20.65 -6.59
N LEU A 555 10.98 19.50 -7.26
CA LEU A 555 9.80 18.75 -7.62
C LEU A 555 9.63 17.59 -6.63
N ASN A 556 8.65 17.70 -5.76
CA ASN A 556 8.36 16.71 -4.74
C ASN A 556 7.44 15.61 -5.29
N LEU A 557 7.87 14.36 -5.16
CA LEU A 557 7.13 13.15 -5.53
C LEU A 557 7.10 12.18 -4.34
N THR A 558 6.21 11.19 -4.39
CA THR A 558 6.13 10.08 -3.43
C THR A 558 6.06 8.75 -4.19
N ASP A 559 6.30 7.63 -3.51
CA ASP A 559 6.14 6.27 -3.99
C ASP A 559 4.75 5.95 -4.60
N TYR A 560 3.74 6.79 -4.34
CA TYR A 560 2.42 6.72 -4.98
C TYR A 560 2.32 7.38 -6.37
N THR A 561 3.18 8.35 -6.67
CA THR A 561 3.13 9.11 -7.95
C THR A 561 3.99 8.44 -9.02
N ILE A 562 3.61 8.56 -10.29
CA ILE A 562 4.46 8.07 -11.40
C ILE A 562 5.70 8.98 -11.54
N LEU A 563 6.87 8.37 -11.76
CA LEU A 563 8.15 9.10 -11.84
C LEU A 563 8.52 9.48 -13.28
N GLY A 564 8.04 8.73 -14.28
CA GLY A 564 8.50 8.81 -15.67
C GLY A 564 8.55 10.22 -16.27
N PRO A 565 7.46 11.01 -16.24
CA PRO A 565 7.45 12.38 -16.77
C PRO A 565 8.43 13.35 -16.08
N ALA A 566 8.86 13.08 -14.84
CA ALA A 566 9.60 14.03 -14.04
C ALA A 566 10.98 14.36 -14.62
N GLN A 567 11.69 13.37 -15.18
CA GLN A 567 13.03 13.60 -15.75
C GLN A 567 12.97 14.44 -17.03
N PHE A 568 11.98 14.20 -17.89
CA PHE A 568 11.75 15.03 -19.08
C PHE A 568 11.53 16.49 -18.71
N ILE A 569 10.72 16.76 -17.67
CA ILE A 569 10.47 18.12 -17.19
C ILE A 569 11.75 18.77 -16.66
N VAL A 570 12.61 18.02 -15.96
CA VAL A 570 13.93 18.53 -15.52
C VAL A 570 14.77 18.96 -16.71
N ASP A 571 14.85 18.13 -17.75
CA ASP A 571 15.67 18.39 -18.93
C ASP A 571 15.10 19.56 -19.77
N ASP A 572 13.79 19.58 -19.95
CA ASP A 572 13.04 20.63 -20.66
C ASP A 572 13.17 22.00 -19.98
N TRP A 573 13.02 22.05 -18.65
CA TRP A 573 13.20 23.29 -17.89
C TRP A 573 14.65 23.74 -17.85
N ALA A 574 15.61 22.80 -17.81
CA ALA A 574 17.03 23.12 -17.92
C ALA A 574 17.35 23.80 -19.25
N ALA A 575 16.72 23.39 -20.36
CA ALA A 575 16.92 23.98 -21.68
C ALA A 575 16.53 25.49 -21.74
N VAL A 576 15.54 25.91 -20.94
CA VAL A 576 15.16 27.33 -20.80
C VAL A 576 15.89 28.03 -19.62
N GLY A 577 16.80 27.32 -18.95
CA GLY A 577 17.62 27.83 -17.85
C GLY A 577 16.97 27.77 -16.46
N VAL A 578 15.88 27.02 -16.28
CA VAL A 578 15.26 26.81 -14.96
C VAL A 578 15.78 25.51 -14.35
N ARG A 579 16.46 25.61 -13.21
CA ARG A 579 17.00 24.43 -12.52
C ARG A 579 15.94 23.77 -11.65
N LEU A 580 15.67 22.48 -11.88
CA LEU A 580 14.75 21.66 -11.12
C LEU A 580 15.47 20.44 -10.53
N THR A 581 15.16 20.09 -9.29
CA THR A 581 15.66 18.89 -8.62
C THR A 581 14.52 17.97 -8.23
N ILE A 582 14.62 16.69 -8.56
CA ILE A 582 13.62 15.69 -8.17
C ILE A 582 13.86 15.29 -6.71
N ARG A 583 12.79 15.32 -5.92
CA ARG A 583 12.76 14.90 -4.51
C ARG A 583 11.72 13.81 -4.34
N SER A 584 12.14 12.56 -4.49
CA SER A 584 11.32 11.43 -4.06
C SER A 584 11.32 11.36 -2.52
N ARG A 585 10.13 11.27 -1.93
CA ARG A 585 9.88 11.25 -0.50
C ARG A 585 9.09 10.02 -0.13
N ALA A 586 9.39 9.44 1.03
CA ALA A 586 8.41 8.58 1.69
C ALA A 586 7.11 9.39 1.90
N ARG A 587 5.95 8.76 1.70
CA ARG A 587 4.64 9.45 1.72
C ARG A 587 4.46 10.35 2.93
N LYS A 588 4.93 9.92 4.09
CA LYS A 588 4.81 10.65 5.34
C LYS A 588 5.61 11.96 5.35
N LEU A 589 6.88 11.93 4.91
CA LEU A 589 7.71 13.13 4.81
C LEU A 589 7.15 14.09 3.74
N PHE A 590 6.61 13.54 2.65
CA PHE A 590 5.90 14.33 1.66
C PHE A 590 4.72 15.10 2.28
N ASP A 591 3.87 14.42 3.07
CA ASP A 591 2.74 15.07 3.74
C ASP A 591 3.20 16.09 4.79
N GLN A 592 4.30 15.84 5.52
CA GLN A 592 4.89 16.83 6.45
C GLN A 592 5.39 18.09 5.72
N GLU A 593 6.19 17.94 4.65
CA GLU A 593 6.69 19.07 3.85
C GLU A 593 5.53 19.84 3.19
N LYS A 594 4.46 19.12 2.81
CA LYS A 594 3.22 19.72 2.30
C LYS A 594 2.56 20.61 3.34
N LEU A 595 2.35 20.05 4.54
CA LEU A 595 1.69 20.72 5.66
C LEU A 595 2.52 21.87 6.26
N ALA A 596 3.84 21.81 6.16
CA ALA A 596 4.73 22.91 6.49
C ALA A 596 4.78 24.00 5.39
N PHE A 597 4.12 23.75 4.25
CA PHE A 597 4.07 24.62 3.08
C PHE A 597 5.45 24.94 2.48
N GLU A 598 6.45 24.06 2.69
CA GLU A 598 7.84 24.29 2.28
C GLU A 598 8.17 23.82 0.86
N HIS A 599 7.28 23.06 0.25
CA HIS A 599 7.44 22.52 -1.09
C HIS A 599 7.33 23.62 -2.17
N ASP A 600 8.11 23.48 -3.25
CA ASP A 600 8.10 24.39 -4.40
C ASP A 600 7.05 23.94 -5.42
N PHE A 601 7.22 22.72 -5.90
CA PHE A 601 6.30 22.01 -6.78
C PHE A 601 5.99 20.64 -6.20
N THR A 602 4.74 20.24 -6.29
CA THR A 602 4.29 18.89 -5.92
C THR A 602 3.76 18.19 -7.16
N VAL A 603 4.05 16.90 -7.31
CA VAL A 603 3.39 16.07 -8.31
C VAL A 603 2.22 15.33 -7.66
N TRP A 604 1.06 15.36 -8.31
CA TRP A 604 -0.05 14.48 -7.99
C TRP A 604 -0.87 14.17 -9.24
N ALA A 605 -1.76 13.17 -9.18
CA ALA A 605 -2.78 13.03 -10.20
C ALA A 605 -3.84 14.13 -10.04
N GLY A 606 -4.62 14.36 -11.09
CA GLY A 606 -5.93 14.98 -10.94
C GLY A 606 -6.87 14.15 -10.05
N GLU A 607 -8.11 14.59 -9.88
CA GLU A 607 -9.13 13.84 -9.15
C GLU A 607 -10.55 14.24 -9.52
N SER A 608 -11.25 13.33 -10.21
CA SER A 608 -12.68 13.44 -10.45
C SER A 608 -13.14 14.77 -11.08
N GLU A 609 -12.30 15.42 -11.89
CA GLU A 609 -12.61 16.71 -12.53
C GLU A 609 -13.74 16.65 -13.53
N PHE A 610 -14.16 15.46 -13.93
CA PHE A 610 -15.32 15.25 -14.79
C PHE A 610 -16.57 16.00 -14.26
N PHE A 611 -16.73 16.13 -12.93
CA PHE A 611 -17.75 16.99 -12.32
C PHE A 611 -17.12 18.01 -11.35
N PRO A 612 -16.61 19.14 -11.87
CA PRO A 612 -15.75 20.04 -11.12
C PRO A 612 -16.51 20.85 -10.05
N LEU A 613 -17.84 20.94 -10.10
CA LEU A 613 -18.62 21.57 -9.02
C LEU A 613 -18.78 20.69 -7.78
N VAL A 614 -18.56 19.39 -7.92
CA VAL A 614 -18.52 18.44 -6.79
C VAL A 614 -17.09 18.38 -6.23
N GLU A 615 -16.09 18.33 -7.11
CA GLU A 615 -14.67 18.35 -6.73
C GLU A 615 -13.89 19.45 -7.49
N PRO A 616 -13.88 20.70 -6.97
CA PRO A 616 -13.27 21.85 -7.64
C PRO A 616 -11.78 22.03 -7.39
N ARG A 617 -11.12 21.19 -6.57
CA ARG A 617 -9.80 21.47 -5.95
C ARG A 617 -8.67 21.84 -6.90
N ASN A 618 -8.75 21.45 -8.17
CA ASN A 618 -7.71 21.72 -9.18
C ASN A 618 -7.94 23.02 -9.97
N PHE A 619 -9.12 23.64 -9.81
CA PHE A 619 -9.50 24.90 -10.46
C PHE A 619 -9.65 26.03 -9.45
N VAL A 620 -10.26 25.71 -8.30
CA VAL A 620 -10.54 26.64 -7.21
C VAL A 620 -10.10 25.99 -5.90
N PRO A 621 -9.21 26.62 -5.11
CA PRO A 621 -8.73 26.00 -3.90
C PRO A 621 -9.82 26.04 -2.83
N THR A 622 -10.22 24.87 -2.35
CA THR A 622 -11.36 24.73 -1.42
C THR A 622 -11.03 23.99 -0.13
N TYR A 623 -9.86 23.34 -0.04
CA TYR A 623 -9.35 22.66 1.15
C TYR A 623 -7.84 22.35 1.02
N GLY A 624 -7.24 21.73 2.04
CA GLY A 624 -5.79 21.47 2.11
C GLY A 624 -5.20 20.52 1.06
N GLU A 625 -6.01 19.80 0.28
CA GLU A 625 -5.54 19.02 -0.89
C GLU A 625 -5.59 19.80 -2.21
N SER A 626 -5.95 21.08 -2.17
CA SER A 626 -5.73 22.00 -3.30
C SER A 626 -4.24 22.32 -3.40
N PHE A 627 -3.43 21.39 -3.92
CA PHE A 627 -1.96 21.42 -3.83
C PHE A 627 -1.30 22.71 -4.35
N PHE A 628 -1.93 23.41 -5.29
CA PHE A 628 -1.37 24.67 -5.79
C PHE A 628 -1.58 25.87 -4.85
N ALA A 629 -2.56 25.81 -3.94
CA ALA A 629 -2.85 26.87 -2.97
C ALA A 629 -3.51 26.32 -1.70
N PRO A 630 -2.79 25.49 -0.90
CA PRO A 630 -3.39 24.76 0.21
C PRO A 630 -3.88 25.69 1.33
N ARG A 631 -3.19 26.80 1.61
CA ARG A 631 -3.58 27.74 2.69
C ARG A 631 -4.84 28.53 2.33
N PHE A 632 -4.96 28.90 1.05
CA PHE A 632 -6.19 29.52 0.52
C PHE A 632 -7.37 28.56 0.60
N GLY A 633 -7.15 27.28 0.27
CA GLY A 633 -8.15 26.24 0.41
C GLY A 633 -8.58 26.02 1.87
N ILE A 634 -7.64 25.96 2.81
CA ILE A 634 -7.95 25.84 4.25
C ILE A 634 -8.73 27.05 4.75
N TRP A 635 -8.38 28.27 4.31
CA TRP A 635 -9.13 29.48 4.63
C TRP A 635 -10.57 29.43 4.11
N TYR A 636 -10.75 29.02 2.85
CA TYR A 636 -12.07 28.83 2.25
C TYR A 636 -12.89 27.79 3.02
N GLN A 637 -12.34 26.59 3.27
CA GLN A 637 -12.98 25.50 4.02
C GLN A 637 -13.43 25.96 5.42
N SER A 638 -12.64 26.83 6.04
CA SER A 638 -12.90 27.37 7.38
C SER A 638 -13.98 28.46 7.38
N GLY A 639 -14.62 28.76 6.23
CA GLY A 639 -15.66 29.78 6.10
C GLY A 639 -15.12 31.19 5.87
N GLY A 640 -13.90 31.31 5.33
CA GLY A 640 -13.21 32.59 5.15
C GLY A 640 -13.97 33.62 4.31
N LEU A 641 -14.64 33.19 3.23
CA LEU A 641 -15.48 34.08 2.40
C LEU A 641 -16.59 34.75 3.20
N ASN A 642 -17.03 34.11 4.28
CA ASN A 642 -18.14 34.54 5.12
C ASN A 642 -17.68 35.18 6.43
N GLY A 643 -16.38 35.43 6.59
CA GLY A 643 -15.82 36.04 7.81
C GLY A 643 -15.89 35.15 9.05
N ALA A 644 -15.96 33.83 8.90
CA ALA A 644 -16.01 32.92 10.03
C ALA A 644 -14.74 33.04 10.90
N PRO A 645 -14.84 33.15 12.25
CA PRO A 645 -13.69 33.29 13.14
C PRO A 645 -12.64 32.18 12.97
N ALA A 646 -13.10 30.94 12.74
CA ALA A 646 -12.22 29.79 12.50
C ALA A 646 -11.26 29.99 11.31
N ALA A 647 -11.62 30.79 10.30
CA ALA A 647 -10.73 31.11 9.18
C ALA A 647 -9.63 32.13 9.52
N LEU A 648 -9.82 32.92 10.59
CA LEU A 648 -8.84 33.90 11.09
C LEU A 648 -7.94 33.28 12.17
N GLU A 649 -8.48 32.37 12.97
CA GLU A 649 -7.79 31.77 14.12
C GLU A 649 -6.88 30.59 13.72
N ARG A 650 -7.19 29.88 12.62
CA ARG A 650 -6.40 28.72 12.17
C ARG A 650 -5.04 29.14 11.60
N PRO A 651 -3.90 28.71 12.19
CA PRO A 651 -2.56 29.11 11.71
C PRO A 651 -2.27 28.72 10.24
N ALA A 652 -2.87 27.63 9.78
CA ALA A 652 -2.72 27.12 8.42
C ALA A 652 -3.53 27.91 7.37
N ALA A 653 -4.58 28.62 7.79
CA ALA A 653 -5.44 29.40 6.91
C ALA A 653 -4.74 30.70 6.47
N MET A 654 -4.95 31.08 5.20
CA MET A 654 -4.51 32.37 4.67
C MET A 654 -5.54 32.90 3.69
N ALA A 655 -6.01 34.13 3.88
CA ALA A 655 -6.90 34.77 2.92
C ALA A 655 -6.13 35.10 1.63
N PRO A 656 -6.69 34.82 0.43
CA PRO A 656 -6.14 35.38 -0.80
C PRO A 656 -6.18 36.91 -0.76
N PRO A 657 -5.17 37.61 -1.33
CA PRO A 657 -5.22 39.07 -1.47
C PRO A 657 -6.51 39.54 -2.17
N PRO A 658 -7.05 40.74 -1.84
CA PRO A 658 -8.32 41.22 -2.39
C PRO A 658 -8.42 41.26 -3.92
N ASP A 659 -7.29 41.49 -4.60
CA ASP A 659 -7.12 41.55 -6.05
C ASP A 659 -6.70 40.22 -6.68
N HIS A 660 -6.45 39.18 -5.86
CA HIS A 660 -5.98 37.89 -6.34
C HIS A 660 -7.09 37.16 -7.14
N PRO A 661 -6.82 36.65 -8.37
CA PRO A 661 -7.84 36.01 -9.21
C PRO A 661 -8.53 34.80 -8.57
N LEU A 662 -7.84 34.10 -7.67
CA LEU A 662 -8.42 32.98 -6.91
C LEU A 662 -9.54 33.42 -5.96
N LEU A 663 -9.51 34.63 -5.38
CA LEU A 663 -10.62 35.12 -4.56
C LEU A 663 -11.89 35.27 -5.40
N ARG A 664 -11.74 35.79 -6.63
CA ARG A 664 -12.84 35.86 -7.60
C ARG A 664 -13.32 34.47 -7.99
N SER A 665 -12.41 33.52 -8.21
CA SER A 665 -12.75 32.13 -8.57
C SER A 665 -13.52 31.43 -7.45
N MET A 666 -13.16 31.67 -6.18
CA MET A 666 -13.90 31.18 -5.01
C MET A 666 -15.32 31.76 -4.94
N ARG A 667 -15.50 33.06 -5.21
CA ARG A 667 -16.84 33.68 -5.26
C ARG A 667 -17.69 33.11 -6.40
N ILE A 668 -17.09 32.94 -7.58
CA ILE A 668 -17.75 32.30 -8.73
C ILE A 668 -18.21 30.88 -8.37
N LEU A 669 -17.39 30.11 -7.63
CA LEU A 669 -17.76 28.77 -7.18
C LEU A 669 -18.97 28.79 -6.24
N GLU A 670 -19.02 29.69 -5.26
CA GLU A 670 -20.18 29.84 -4.36
C GLU A 670 -21.46 30.19 -5.15
N GLU A 671 -21.37 31.20 -6.01
CA GLU A 671 -22.49 31.64 -6.84
C GLU A 671 -22.97 30.54 -7.79
N ALA A 672 -22.03 29.89 -8.49
CA ALA A 672 -22.34 28.76 -9.38
C ALA A 672 -22.92 27.57 -8.60
N SER A 673 -22.52 27.36 -7.36
CA SER A 673 -23.05 26.28 -6.52
C SER A 673 -24.46 26.56 -6.01
N ALA A 674 -24.93 27.81 -6.02
CA ALA A 674 -26.28 28.19 -5.58
C ALA A 674 -27.29 28.32 -6.74
N LEU A 675 -26.83 28.36 -8.00
CA LEU A 675 -27.71 28.55 -9.17
C LEU A 675 -28.61 27.33 -9.44
N PRO A 676 -29.91 27.54 -9.74
CA PRO A 676 -30.90 26.47 -9.73
C PRO A 676 -30.77 25.53 -10.93
N THR A 677 -30.50 26.04 -12.13
CA THR A 677 -30.43 25.20 -13.33
C THR A 677 -28.99 24.81 -13.65
N GLU A 678 -28.80 23.60 -14.16
CA GLU A 678 -27.47 23.10 -14.52
C GLU A 678 -26.79 23.96 -15.59
N ALA A 679 -27.55 24.46 -16.57
CA ALA A 679 -27.03 25.34 -17.62
C ALA A 679 -26.46 26.66 -17.05
N GLU A 680 -27.16 27.27 -16.09
CA GLU A 680 -26.67 28.48 -15.41
C GLU A 680 -25.44 28.18 -14.54
N ARG A 681 -25.43 27.05 -13.80
CA ARG A 681 -24.27 26.62 -13.03
C ARG A 681 -23.04 26.44 -13.90
N ARG A 682 -23.19 25.73 -15.04
CA ARG A 682 -22.13 25.50 -16.02
C ARG A 682 -21.60 26.83 -16.58
N ALA A 683 -22.50 27.71 -17.03
CA ALA A 683 -22.12 29.01 -17.58
C ALA A 683 -21.34 29.86 -16.57
N ARG A 684 -21.81 29.93 -15.31
CA ARG A 684 -21.14 30.70 -14.27
C ARG A 684 -19.79 30.10 -13.89
N PHE A 685 -19.72 28.79 -13.70
CA PHE A 685 -18.46 28.12 -13.35
C PHE A 685 -17.43 28.17 -14.47
N ASN A 686 -17.86 28.25 -15.73
CA ASN A 686 -16.96 28.40 -16.86
C ASN A 686 -16.07 29.65 -16.72
N GLU A 687 -16.54 30.73 -16.10
CA GLU A 687 -15.71 31.91 -15.81
C GLU A 687 -14.52 31.59 -14.89
N ALA A 688 -14.68 30.68 -13.91
CA ALA A 688 -13.56 30.23 -13.08
C ALA A 688 -12.56 29.39 -13.88
N LEU A 689 -13.04 28.58 -14.84
CA LEU A 689 -12.18 27.83 -15.76
C LEU A 689 -11.42 28.74 -16.73
N GLU A 690 -12.03 29.84 -17.20
CA GLU A 690 -11.35 30.87 -17.99
C GLU A 690 -10.24 31.57 -17.18
N ILE A 691 -10.51 31.90 -15.91
CA ILE A 691 -9.49 32.44 -15.00
C ILE A 691 -8.34 31.42 -14.83
N ALA A 692 -8.66 30.13 -14.68
CA ALA A 692 -7.65 29.08 -14.63
C ALA A 692 -6.84 28.97 -15.92
N ALA A 693 -7.47 29.13 -17.09
CA ALA A 693 -6.80 29.11 -18.40
C ALA A 693 -5.81 30.27 -18.57
N ASP A 694 -6.17 31.46 -18.06
CA ASP A 694 -5.28 32.62 -18.07
C ASP A 694 -4.08 32.46 -17.13
N ASN A 695 -4.26 31.78 -16.00
CA ASN A 695 -3.29 31.77 -14.93
C ASN A 695 -2.45 30.50 -14.83
N ILE A 696 -2.93 29.36 -15.34
CA ILE A 696 -2.28 28.06 -15.24
C ILE A 696 -1.91 27.75 -13.78
N TRP A 697 -2.92 27.46 -12.97
CA TRP A 697 -2.73 27.07 -11.56
C TRP A 697 -2.00 25.75 -11.41
N THR A 698 -2.15 24.87 -12.41
CA THR A 698 -1.59 23.52 -12.47
C THR A 698 -1.01 23.30 -13.85
N ILE A 699 0.04 22.48 -13.96
CA ILE A 699 0.69 22.16 -15.23
C ILE A 699 0.59 20.65 -15.46
N SER A 700 -0.25 20.24 -16.41
CA SER A 700 -0.49 18.84 -16.74
C SER A 700 0.17 18.45 -18.07
N ILE A 701 0.47 17.16 -18.21
CA ILE A 701 1.15 16.59 -19.37
C ILE A 701 0.16 16.20 -20.47
N SER A 702 -0.86 15.42 -20.14
CA SER A 702 -1.78 14.87 -21.13
C SER A 702 -3.13 14.50 -20.55
N THR A 703 -4.10 14.26 -21.42
CA THR A 703 -5.31 13.49 -21.09
C THR A 703 -4.93 12.13 -20.48
N PRO A 704 -5.77 11.53 -19.63
CA PRO A 704 -5.49 10.20 -19.09
C PRO A 704 -5.65 9.14 -20.20
N PRO A 705 -4.85 8.06 -20.19
CA PRO A 705 -5.24 6.84 -20.89
C PRO A 705 -6.44 6.20 -20.17
N PRO A 706 -7.13 5.21 -20.76
CA PRO A 706 -8.22 4.49 -20.07
C PRO A 706 -7.74 3.70 -18.86
N GLN A 707 -8.60 3.57 -17.84
CA GLN A 707 -8.37 2.71 -16.68
C GLN A 707 -8.49 1.25 -17.11
N LEU A 708 -7.43 0.47 -16.91
CA LEU A 708 -7.47 -0.96 -17.18
C LEU A 708 -8.19 -1.70 -16.05
N VAL A 709 -9.07 -2.63 -16.43
CA VAL A 709 -9.79 -3.48 -15.49
C VAL A 709 -9.64 -4.93 -15.94
N VAL A 710 -8.96 -5.73 -15.13
CA VAL A 710 -8.74 -7.16 -15.41
C VAL A 710 -9.93 -7.93 -14.86
N VAL A 711 -10.61 -8.70 -15.70
CA VAL A 711 -11.79 -9.50 -15.33
C VAL A 711 -11.55 -10.95 -15.70
N LYS A 712 -11.51 -11.83 -14.69
CA LYS A 712 -11.29 -13.27 -14.90
C LYS A 712 -12.45 -13.89 -15.68
N ASN A 713 -12.15 -14.81 -16.60
CA ASN A 713 -13.18 -15.48 -17.38
C ASN A 713 -14.16 -16.22 -16.45
N GLY A 714 -15.46 -15.98 -16.69
CA GLY A 714 -16.52 -16.51 -15.84
C GLY A 714 -16.83 -15.66 -14.60
N PHE A 715 -16.10 -14.56 -14.34
CA PHE A 715 -16.57 -13.48 -13.49
C PHE A 715 -17.41 -12.53 -14.36
N ARG A 716 -18.70 -12.42 -14.06
CA ARG A 716 -19.73 -11.84 -14.92
C ARG A 716 -20.37 -10.61 -14.28
N ASN A 717 -21.19 -9.89 -15.05
CA ASN A 717 -21.90 -8.68 -14.65
C ASN A 717 -21.01 -7.45 -14.39
N VAL A 718 -19.74 -7.48 -14.81
CA VAL A 718 -18.88 -6.29 -14.79
C VAL A 718 -19.18 -5.46 -16.05
N PRO A 719 -19.56 -4.18 -15.93
CA PRO A 719 -19.81 -3.35 -17.10
C PRO A 719 -18.52 -3.16 -17.92
N ARG A 720 -18.64 -3.20 -19.24
CA ARG A 720 -17.49 -2.96 -20.14
C ARG A 720 -17.06 -1.49 -20.17
N LEU A 721 -17.95 -0.58 -19.80
CA LEU A 721 -17.72 0.84 -19.68
C LEU A 721 -18.28 1.34 -18.34
N ALA A 722 -17.46 2.05 -17.59
CA ALA A 722 -17.87 2.82 -16.43
C ALA A 722 -16.96 4.04 -16.31
N LEU A 723 -17.45 5.08 -15.63
CA LEU A 723 -16.67 6.23 -15.23
C LEU A 723 -15.91 5.86 -13.94
N PHE A 724 -14.61 5.68 -14.06
CA PHE A 724 -13.70 5.32 -12.99
C PHE A 724 -13.17 6.58 -12.28
N GLY A 725 -13.50 6.72 -11.01
CA GLY A 725 -12.99 7.80 -10.19
C GLY A 725 -13.26 7.56 -8.73
N ALA A 726 -12.47 8.20 -7.88
CA ALA A 726 -12.69 8.12 -6.45
C ALA A 726 -13.99 8.86 -6.05
N GLY A 727 -14.34 9.99 -6.68
CA GLY A 727 -15.62 10.68 -6.48
C GLY A 727 -16.83 9.90 -7.01
N MET A 728 -16.60 8.97 -7.96
CA MET A 728 -17.62 8.02 -8.42
C MET A 728 -17.76 6.80 -7.49
N GLN A 729 -16.90 6.70 -6.47
CA GLN A 729 -16.75 5.53 -5.60
C GLN A 729 -16.51 4.21 -6.38
N SER A 730 -15.90 4.26 -7.58
CA SER A 730 -15.69 3.07 -8.41
C SER A 730 -14.84 1.99 -7.72
N PRO A 731 -15.07 0.69 -7.93
CA PRO A 731 -16.09 0.11 -8.80
C PRO A 731 -17.48 0.12 -8.17
N GLY A 732 -17.69 0.74 -7.00
CA GLY A 732 -19.00 0.88 -6.35
C GLY A 732 -20.08 1.31 -7.34
N ASN A 733 -19.92 2.36 -8.14
CA ASN A 733 -20.92 2.77 -9.13
C ASN A 733 -21.27 1.71 -10.19
N ALA A 734 -20.41 0.72 -10.40
CA ALA A 734 -20.55 -0.30 -11.43
C ALA A 734 -21.38 -1.54 -11.02
N GLY A 735 -22.22 -1.43 -9.99
CA GLY A 735 -23.17 -2.50 -9.61
C GLY A 735 -22.55 -3.76 -9.03
N ILE A 736 -21.51 -3.62 -8.20
CA ILE A 736 -20.69 -4.72 -7.64
C ILE A 736 -21.49 -5.84 -6.98
N GLU A 737 -22.68 -5.54 -6.47
CA GLU A 737 -23.57 -6.48 -5.81
C GLU A 737 -24.11 -7.54 -6.78
N THR A 738 -24.22 -7.17 -8.06
CA THR A 738 -24.69 -8.05 -9.13
C THR A 738 -23.59 -8.90 -9.73
N TYR A 739 -22.32 -8.70 -9.35
CA TYR A 739 -21.22 -9.52 -9.86
C TYR A 739 -21.36 -10.96 -9.40
N PHE A 740 -21.06 -11.91 -10.28
CA PHE A 740 -21.19 -13.34 -9.95
C PHE A 740 -20.18 -14.21 -10.70
N ARG A 741 -20.02 -15.44 -10.20
CA ARG A 741 -19.27 -16.50 -10.88
C ARG A 741 -20.22 -17.36 -11.70
N ALA A 742 -19.94 -17.53 -12.98
CA ALA A 742 -20.72 -18.41 -13.85
C ALA A 742 -20.76 -19.85 -13.32
N ARG A 743 -19.68 -20.32 -12.70
CA ARG A 743 -19.59 -21.59 -11.98
C ARG A 743 -19.06 -21.35 -10.56
N PRO A 744 -19.94 -21.14 -9.58
CA PRO A 744 -19.54 -20.98 -8.18
C PRO A 744 -19.10 -22.33 -7.62
N ALA A 745 -17.87 -22.41 -7.09
CA ALA A 745 -17.34 -23.61 -6.47
C ALA A 745 -16.36 -23.22 -5.35
N ASP A 746 -16.90 -22.83 -4.20
CA ASP A 746 -16.08 -22.75 -2.98
C ASP A 746 -15.99 -24.15 -2.35
N GLY A 747 -14.82 -24.55 -1.88
CA GLY A 747 -14.63 -25.84 -1.22
C GLY A 747 -15.43 -25.96 0.09
N PRO A 748 -15.76 -27.17 0.58
CA PRO A 748 -16.57 -27.37 1.79
C PRO A 748 -16.06 -26.65 3.03
N ALA A 749 -14.74 -26.55 3.18
CA ALA A 749 -14.10 -25.83 4.29
C ALA A 749 -14.36 -24.31 4.25
N VAL A 750 -14.42 -23.73 3.05
CA VAL A 750 -14.73 -22.30 2.84
C VAL A 750 -16.20 -22.04 3.14
N THR A 751 -17.12 -22.87 2.64
CA THR A 751 -18.55 -22.75 2.95
C THR A 751 -18.81 -22.86 4.45
N ALA A 752 -18.17 -23.81 5.13
CA ALA A 752 -18.26 -23.96 6.57
C ALA A 752 -17.71 -22.74 7.34
N GLN A 753 -16.64 -22.11 6.83
CA GLN A 753 -16.13 -20.86 7.39
C GLN A 753 -17.13 -19.72 7.23
N ILE A 754 -17.64 -19.49 6.01
CA ILE A 754 -18.64 -18.45 5.74
C ILE A 754 -19.84 -18.60 6.67
N LYS A 755 -20.35 -19.82 6.83
CA LYS A 755 -21.45 -20.12 7.75
C LYS A 755 -21.13 -19.71 9.20
N ARG A 756 -19.94 -20.08 9.71
CA ARG A 756 -19.51 -19.68 11.07
C ARG A 756 -19.44 -18.16 11.23
N GLU A 757 -18.89 -17.46 10.25
CA GLU A 757 -18.77 -15.98 10.27
C GLU A 757 -20.14 -15.27 10.19
N LEU A 758 -21.13 -15.90 9.54
CA LEU A 758 -22.51 -15.41 9.52
C LEU A 758 -23.27 -15.68 10.82
N GLU A 759 -22.93 -16.75 11.54
CA GLU A 759 -23.55 -17.13 12.81
C GLU A 759 -23.02 -16.32 14.00
N ALA A 760 -21.71 -16.07 14.05
CA ALA A 760 -21.07 -15.44 15.19
C ALA A 760 -20.03 -14.39 14.78
N VAL A 761 -20.12 -13.23 15.42
CA VAL A 761 -19.10 -12.17 15.32
C VAL A 761 -17.91 -12.57 16.19
N THR A 762 -16.70 -12.54 15.61
CA THR A 762 -15.46 -12.67 16.37
C THR A 762 -14.87 -11.27 16.57
N PRO A 763 -15.03 -10.64 17.75
CA PRO A 763 -14.60 -9.27 17.99
C PRO A 763 -13.07 -9.13 17.98
N SER A 764 -12.58 -7.89 17.89
CA SER A 764 -11.17 -7.60 18.16
C SER A 764 -10.82 -8.03 19.58
N PRO A 765 -9.67 -8.70 19.81
CA PRO A 765 -9.21 -8.97 21.16
C PRO A 765 -9.11 -7.64 21.93
N SER A 766 -9.79 -7.55 23.06
CA SER A 766 -9.64 -6.45 24.01
C SER A 766 -8.85 -6.97 25.21
N ALA A 767 -8.03 -6.14 25.86
CA ALA A 767 -7.25 -6.57 27.02
C ALA A 767 -8.14 -7.09 28.17
N LEU A 768 -9.41 -6.63 28.24
CA LEU A 768 -10.40 -7.14 29.18
C LEU A 768 -11.02 -8.48 28.74
N ALA A 769 -11.37 -8.65 27.46
CA ALA A 769 -11.84 -9.94 26.95
C ALA A 769 -10.75 -11.00 27.00
N GLN A 770 -9.47 -10.62 26.83
CA GLN A 770 -8.32 -11.47 27.09
C GLN A 770 -8.23 -11.81 28.59
N SER A 771 -8.39 -10.84 29.50
CA SER A 771 -8.36 -11.13 30.94
C SER A 771 -9.55 -11.97 31.44
N GLU A 772 -10.73 -11.81 30.85
CA GLU A 772 -11.94 -12.59 31.18
C GLU A 772 -11.89 -13.99 30.56
N ALA A 773 -11.37 -14.13 29.33
CA ALA A 773 -11.08 -15.43 28.71
C ALA A 773 -9.93 -16.17 29.42
N GLU A 774 -8.92 -15.46 29.93
CA GLU A 774 -7.85 -16.01 30.79
C GLU A 774 -8.42 -16.47 32.15
N ALA A 775 -9.45 -15.79 32.67
CA ALA A 775 -10.16 -16.20 33.88
C ALA A 775 -11.08 -17.41 33.63
N GLU A 776 -11.62 -17.58 32.42
CA GLU A 776 -12.48 -18.71 32.00
C GLU A 776 -11.72 -19.84 31.26
N GLY A 777 -10.40 -19.73 31.07
CA GLY A 777 -9.53 -20.79 30.56
C GLY A 777 -9.51 -20.98 29.04
N GLY A 778 -9.99 -20.01 28.24
CA GLY A 778 -9.98 -20.08 26.78
C GLY A 778 -8.84 -19.27 26.14
N PRO A 779 -8.06 -19.82 25.19
CA PRO A 779 -6.91 -19.10 24.63
C PRO A 779 -7.32 -17.98 23.67
N GLY A 780 -6.97 -16.74 23.98
CA GLY A 780 -7.10 -15.60 23.06
C GLY A 780 -6.26 -15.74 21.77
N ALA A 781 -6.66 -15.09 20.68
CA ALA A 781 -5.96 -15.16 19.38
C ALA A 781 -4.50 -14.68 19.43
N GLY A 782 -4.16 -13.76 20.36
CA GLY A 782 -2.79 -13.35 20.67
C GLY A 782 -2.09 -14.22 21.70
N GLU A 783 -2.82 -15.03 22.48
CA GLU A 783 -2.25 -15.96 23.45
C GLU A 783 -1.55 -17.10 22.77
N GLY A 784 -2.00 -17.62 21.62
CA GLY A 784 -1.25 -18.68 20.92
C GLY A 784 0.21 -18.28 20.68
N PHE A 785 0.45 -17.03 20.27
CA PHE A 785 1.78 -16.49 20.06
C PHE A 785 2.46 -16.01 21.36
N ALA A 786 1.76 -15.30 22.25
CA ALA A 786 2.32 -14.84 23.52
C ALA A 786 2.64 -16.02 24.45
N LEU A 787 1.78 -17.03 24.51
CA LEU A 787 2.02 -18.35 25.12
C LEU A 787 3.14 -19.06 24.38
N THR A 788 3.20 -19.10 23.04
CA THR A 788 4.34 -19.75 22.37
C THR A 788 5.65 -19.04 22.70
N LEU A 789 5.72 -17.72 22.66
CA LEU A 789 6.89 -16.95 23.07
C LEU A 789 7.21 -17.11 24.55
N ARG A 790 6.21 -17.05 25.43
CA ARG A 790 6.36 -17.24 26.87
C ARG A 790 6.76 -18.67 27.18
N THR A 791 6.25 -19.67 26.48
CA THR A 791 6.61 -21.08 26.63
C THR A 791 7.98 -21.32 26.03
N LEU A 792 8.34 -20.75 24.88
CA LEU A 792 9.70 -20.80 24.34
C LEU A 792 10.68 -20.08 25.25
N PHE A 793 10.29 -18.96 25.87
CA PHE A 793 11.09 -18.21 26.82
C PHE A 793 11.22 -18.97 28.14
N LEU A 794 10.14 -19.57 28.66
CA LEU A 794 10.13 -20.40 29.87
C LEU A 794 10.80 -21.75 29.64
N LEU A 795 10.72 -22.32 28.44
CA LEU A 795 11.47 -23.50 28.03
C LEU A 795 12.94 -23.14 27.82
N ALA A 796 13.26 -21.97 27.26
CA ALA A 796 14.63 -21.50 27.14
C ALA A 796 15.20 -21.16 28.52
N LEU A 797 14.41 -20.57 29.42
CA LEU A 797 14.78 -20.25 30.79
C LEU A 797 14.85 -21.51 31.65
N GLY A 798 13.93 -22.45 31.49
CA GLY A 798 13.91 -23.75 32.13
C GLY A 798 15.05 -24.63 31.64
N LEU A 799 15.31 -24.66 30.33
CA LEU A 799 16.48 -25.28 29.72
C LEU A 799 17.76 -24.57 30.20
N ALA A 800 17.78 -23.24 30.29
CA ALA A 800 18.90 -22.49 30.84
C ALA A 800 19.15 -22.86 32.30
N LEU A 801 18.11 -22.95 33.13
CA LEU A 801 18.18 -23.34 34.54
C LEU A 801 18.62 -24.80 34.69
N ILE A 802 18.10 -25.71 33.86
CA ILE A 802 18.53 -27.11 33.79
C ILE A 802 20.00 -27.18 33.37
N LEU A 803 20.41 -26.42 32.37
CA LEU A 803 21.79 -26.40 31.87
C LEU A 803 22.77 -25.72 32.85
N VAL A 804 22.31 -24.75 33.64
CA VAL A 804 23.02 -24.16 34.78
C VAL A 804 23.12 -25.19 35.92
N ALA A 805 22.04 -25.92 36.19
CA ALA A 805 21.98 -26.98 37.21
C ALA A 805 22.84 -28.20 36.83
N VAL A 806 23.06 -28.46 35.54
CA VAL A 806 23.99 -29.48 35.01
C VAL A 806 25.46 -29.19 35.39
N ARG A 807 25.76 -28.08 36.09
CA ARG A 807 27.09 -27.68 36.57
C ARG A 807 28.16 -27.70 35.47
N HIS A 808 27.79 -27.42 34.22
CA HIS A 808 28.75 -27.27 33.14
C HIS A 808 29.17 -25.78 33.03
N PRO A 809 30.40 -25.39 33.45
CA PRO A 809 30.80 -23.99 33.60
C PRO A 809 30.70 -23.18 32.28
N PHE A 810 30.92 -23.84 31.14
CA PHE A 810 30.74 -23.21 29.82
C PHE A 810 29.29 -22.77 29.54
N ILE A 811 28.29 -23.58 29.90
CA ILE A 811 26.90 -23.28 29.58
C ILE A 811 26.36 -22.20 30.50
N GLY A 812 26.71 -22.25 31.79
CA GLY A 812 26.41 -21.17 32.75
C GLY A 812 27.01 -19.83 32.32
N ARG A 813 28.27 -19.81 31.84
CA ARG A 813 28.91 -18.59 31.32
C ARG A 813 28.19 -18.04 30.09
N ARG A 814 27.78 -18.89 29.14
CA ARG A 814 27.05 -18.45 27.94
C ARG A 814 25.71 -17.82 28.30
N LEU A 815 24.94 -18.44 29.17
CA LEU A 815 23.64 -17.92 29.63
C LEU A 815 23.79 -16.58 30.36
N LEU A 816 24.84 -16.43 31.17
CA LEU A 816 25.14 -15.17 31.85
C LEU A 816 25.58 -14.06 30.88
N LEU A 817 26.23 -14.39 29.76
CA LEU A 817 26.60 -13.43 28.71
C LEU A 817 25.44 -13.03 27.80
N MET A 818 24.43 -13.89 27.63
CA MET A 818 23.25 -13.59 26.81
C MET A 818 22.47 -12.41 27.36
N PHE A 819 22.29 -12.33 28.67
CA PHE A 819 21.54 -11.25 29.32
C PHE A 819 22.11 -9.84 29.05
N PRO A 820 23.38 -9.52 29.36
CA PRO A 820 23.95 -8.20 29.07
C PRO A 820 24.02 -7.92 27.56
N THR A 821 24.22 -8.94 26.74
CA THR A 821 24.18 -8.79 25.27
C THR A 821 22.81 -8.28 24.81
N MET A 822 21.72 -8.89 25.30
CA MET A 822 20.37 -8.47 24.96
C MET A 822 20.04 -7.06 25.45
N VAL A 823 20.53 -6.67 26.64
CA VAL A 823 20.37 -5.31 27.17
C VAL A 823 21.05 -4.27 26.28
N VAL A 824 22.28 -4.55 25.84
CA VAL A 824 23.02 -3.65 24.93
C VAL A 824 22.30 -3.56 23.58
N VAL A 825 21.87 -4.70 23.04
CA VAL A 825 21.15 -4.74 21.75
C VAL A 825 19.84 -3.98 21.83
N SER A 826 19.02 -4.17 22.88
CA SER A 826 17.75 -3.44 23.02
C SER A 826 17.95 -1.93 23.13
N LEU A 827 19.00 -1.48 23.81
CA LEU A 827 19.35 -0.06 23.88
C LEU A 827 19.76 0.49 22.52
N ILE A 828 20.63 -0.22 21.79
CA ILE A 828 21.06 0.17 20.44
C ILE A 828 19.86 0.25 19.49
N VAL A 829 19.01 -0.77 19.47
CA VAL A 829 17.80 -0.80 18.65
C VAL A 829 16.89 0.37 18.99
N PHE A 830 16.64 0.62 20.27
CA PHE A 830 15.79 1.72 20.71
C PHE A 830 16.31 3.09 20.24
N VAL A 831 17.62 3.34 20.36
CA VAL A 831 18.23 4.58 19.88
C VAL A 831 18.17 4.68 18.36
N LEU A 832 18.57 3.63 17.63
CA LEU A 832 18.64 3.64 16.17
C LEU A 832 17.29 3.96 15.51
N VAL A 833 16.20 3.38 16.02
CA VAL A 833 14.88 3.58 15.42
C VAL A 833 14.31 4.98 15.70
N GLN A 834 14.87 5.71 16.68
CA GLN A 834 14.48 7.09 17.00
C GLN A 834 15.42 8.15 16.39
N LEU A 835 16.49 7.75 15.70
CA LEU A 835 17.40 8.70 15.03
C LEU A 835 16.74 9.46 13.85
N PRO A 836 15.88 8.83 13.01
CA PRO A 836 15.17 9.56 11.97
C PRO A 836 14.30 10.68 12.57
N PRO A 837 14.28 11.89 11.98
CA PRO A 837 13.45 12.97 12.48
C PRO A 837 11.96 12.69 12.23
N GLY A 838 11.19 12.51 13.31
CA GLY A 838 9.74 12.28 13.29
C GLY A 838 9.33 10.81 13.48
N ASP A 839 8.11 10.58 13.99
CA ASP A 839 7.49 9.25 14.13
C ASP A 839 6.03 9.30 13.63
N TYR A 840 5.40 8.14 13.37
CA TYR A 840 4.08 8.12 12.70
C TYR A 840 3.05 8.99 13.43
N VAL A 841 3.09 8.95 14.75
CA VAL A 841 2.18 9.67 15.64
C VAL A 841 2.42 11.17 15.56
N ALA A 842 3.68 11.63 15.48
CA ALA A 842 4.02 13.05 15.32
C ALA A 842 3.43 13.65 14.02
N THR A 843 3.47 12.93 12.89
CA THR A 843 2.82 13.38 11.66
C THR A 843 1.30 13.40 11.79
N ARG A 844 0.73 12.36 12.41
CA ARG A 844 -0.71 12.29 12.61
C ARG A 844 -1.21 13.43 13.51
N ILE A 845 -0.48 13.73 14.57
CA ILE A 845 -0.72 14.88 15.45
C ILE A 845 -0.67 16.18 14.65
N ALA A 846 0.39 16.41 13.85
CA ALA A 846 0.50 17.61 13.04
C ALA A 846 -0.68 17.76 12.06
N GLN A 847 -1.12 16.67 11.41
CA GLN A 847 -2.31 16.66 10.56
C GLN A 847 -3.58 17.07 11.32
N LEU A 848 -3.79 16.51 12.51
CA LEU A 848 -4.96 16.78 13.34
C LEU A 848 -4.97 18.22 13.87
N GLU A 849 -3.83 18.75 14.29
CA GLU A 849 -3.67 20.13 14.75
C GLU A 849 -3.93 21.13 13.61
N LEU A 850 -3.53 20.80 12.39
CA LEU A 850 -3.78 21.64 11.22
C LEU A 850 -5.27 21.67 10.83
N GLN A 851 -6.02 20.61 11.14
CA GLN A 851 -7.47 20.61 10.95
C GLN A 851 -8.20 21.51 11.97
N GLY A 852 -7.58 21.78 13.14
CA GLY A 852 -8.01 22.82 14.08
C GLY A 852 -9.49 22.74 14.48
N THR A 853 -9.97 21.54 14.81
CA THR A 853 -11.27 21.34 15.47
C THR A 853 -11.02 20.89 16.91
N PRO A 854 -11.88 21.28 17.88
CA PRO A 854 -11.70 20.85 19.27
C PRO A 854 -11.59 19.32 19.44
N SER A 855 -12.30 18.56 18.59
CA SER A 855 -12.22 17.10 18.56
C SER A 855 -10.83 16.59 18.12
N ASN A 856 -10.21 17.25 17.14
CA ASN A 856 -8.91 16.84 16.60
C ASN A 856 -7.75 17.29 17.48
N GLU A 857 -7.88 18.43 18.16
CA GLU A 857 -6.93 18.86 19.19
C GLU A 857 -6.94 17.91 20.39
N GLN A 858 -8.14 17.50 20.85
CA GLN A 858 -8.26 16.50 21.90
C GLN A 858 -7.65 15.16 21.47
N LEU A 859 -7.91 14.71 20.24
CA LEU A 859 -7.31 13.49 19.69
C LEU A 859 -5.78 13.59 19.57
N ALA A 860 -5.25 14.74 19.18
CA ALA A 860 -3.81 14.99 19.14
C ALA A 860 -3.18 14.91 20.54
N ALA A 861 -3.81 15.52 21.55
CA ALA A 861 -3.38 15.42 22.94
C ALA A 861 -3.44 13.98 23.47
N ASP A 862 -4.49 13.23 23.09
CA ASP A 862 -4.65 11.82 23.42
C ASP A 862 -3.55 10.95 22.82
N LEU A 863 -3.19 11.16 21.56
CA LEU A 863 -2.10 10.45 20.90
C LEU A 863 -0.75 10.71 21.58
N ARG A 864 -0.46 11.96 21.99
CA ARG A 864 0.74 12.29 22.78
C ARG A 864 0.80 11.50 24.08
N LYS A 865 -0.33 11.42 24.79
CA LYS A 865 -0.46 10.70 26.06
C LYS A 865 -0.34 9.18 25.87
N ASN A 866 -1.00 8.61 24.86
CA ASN A 866 -1.06 7.16 24.62
C ASN A 866 0.32 6.57 24.31
N PHE A 867 1.10 7.25 23.46
CA PHE A 867 2.45 6.80 23.10
C PHE A 867 3.56 7.32 24.04
N GLY A 868 3.18 8.09 25.07
CA GLY A 868 4.10 8.65 26.06
C GLY A 868 5.15 9.58 25.44
N LEU A 869 4.78 10.32 24.40
CA LEU A 869 5.71 11.17 23.64
C LEU A 869 6.30 12.30 24.48
N GLU A 870 5.63 12.70 25.54
CA GLU A 870 6.05 13.74 26.48
C GLU A 870 7.02 13.23 27.57
N GLN A 871 7.20 11.91 27.67
CA GLN A 871 8.06 11.33 28.69
C GLN A 871 9.54 11.40 28.28
N PRO A 872 10.48 11.60 29.23
CA PRO A 872 11.91 11.50 28.96
C PRO A 872 12.29 10.18 28.29
N LEU A 873 13.30 10.21 27.43
CA LEU A 873 13.73 9.08 26.61
C LEU A 873 13.99 7.80 27.43
N LEU A 874 14.58 7.94 28.63
CA LEU A 874 14.84 6.82 29.53
C LEU A 874 13.57 6.19 30.10
N GLN A 875 12.52 6.98 30.37
CA GLN A 875 11.23 6.48 30.83
C GLN A 875 10.49 5.75 29.70
N ARG A 876 10.54 6.29 28.48
CA ARG A 876 10.00 5.61 27.28
C ARG A 876 10.69 4.27 27.05
N TYR A 877 12.02 4.22 27.20
CA TYR A 877 12.77 2.96 27.14
C TYR A 877 12.34 1.98 28.23
N ALA A 878 12.29 2.42 29.49
CA ALA A 878 11.91 1.59 30.63
C ALA A 878 10.49 1.01 30.48
N ARG A 879 9.56 1.78 29.89
CA ARG A 879 8.21 1.33 29.58
C ARG A 879 8.18 0.35 28.41
N TRP A 880 8.91 0.64 27.32
CA TRP A 880 8.97 -0.22 26.14
C TRP A 880 9.56 -1.60 26.46
N ILE A 881 10.68 -1.64 27.21
CA ILE A 881 11.29 -2.90 27.62
C ILE A 881 10.48 -3.62 28.72
N GLY A 882 9.65 -2.90 29.49
CA GLY A 882 8.82 -3.46 30.56
C GLY A 882 9.47 -3.48 31.95
N LEU A 883 10.45 -2.61 32.21
CA LEU A 883 11.03 -2.42 33.55
C LEU A 883 10.03 -1.79 34.53
N THR A 884 9.16 -0.90 34.05
CA THR A 884 8.12 -0.23 34.85
C THR A 884 7.13 -1.24 35.45
N TRP A 885 6.87 -2.35 34.76
CA TRP A 885 6.04 -3.43 35.26
C TRP A 885 6.54 -4.01 36.58
N PHE A 886 7.85 -4.14 36.79
CA PHE A 886 8.40 -4.68 38.04
C PHE A 886 8.25 -3.74 39.24
N THR A 887 7.85 -2.48 39.00
CA THR A 887 7.54 -1.50 40.05
C THR A 887 6.05 -1.36 40.30
N SER A 888 5.21 -1.50 39.27
CA SER A 888 3.76 -1.28 39.38
C SER A 888 2.93 -2.56 39.45
N PHE A 889 3.43 -3.66 38.88
CA PHE A 889 2.73 -4.92 38.64
C PHE A 889 1.39 -4.78 37.86
N LYS A 890 1.18 -3.64 37.18
CA LYS A 890 -0.02 -3.38 36.39
C LYS A 890 0.15 -3.90 34.97
N ALA A 891 -0.88 -4.55 34.42
CA ALA A 891 -0.88 -5.04 33.04
C ALA A 891 -0.63 -3.94 31.98
N ALA A 892 -0.98 -2.69 32.30
CA ALA A 892 -0.72 -1.52 31.44
C ALA A 892 0.77 -1.19 31.26
N ASP A 893 1.61 -1.60 32.21
CA ASP A 893 3.06 -1.32 32.22
C ASP A 893 3.91 -2.48 31.69
N ALA A 894 3.27 -3.56 31.24
CA ALA A 894 3.93 -4.69 30.60
C ALA A 894 4.59 -4.24 29.29
N GLY A 895 5.87 -4.57 29.13
CA GLY A 895 6.64 -4.35 27.90
C GLY A 895 7.27 -5.64 27.39
N LEU A 896 8.39 -5.50 26.67
CA LEU A 896 9.02 -6.59 25.94
C LEU A 896 9.40 -7.79 26.84
N LEU A 897 9.84 -7.54 28.08
CA LEU A 897 10.18 -8.59 29.06
C LEU A 897 8.99 -9.45 29.48
N GLN A 898 7.77 -8.91 29.43
CA GLN A 898 6.53 -9.65 29.72
C GLN A 898 5.91 -10.25 28.45
N GLY A 899 6.59 -10.16 27.30
CA GLY A 899 6.08 -10.63 26.01
C GLY A 899 5.15 -9.65 25.30
N ASN A 900 5.04 -8.40 25.79
CA ASN A 900 4.29 -7.34 25.11
C ASN A 900 5.23 -6.55 24.19
N LEU A 901 5.12 -6.73 22.88
CA LEU A 901 5.96 -6.06 21.88
C LEU A 901 5.56 -4.60 21.63
N GLY A 902 4.61 -4.07 22.40
CA GLY A 902 4.13 -2.69 22.28
C GLY A 902 2.97 -2.54 21.30
N LEU A 903 2.62 -1.29 21.03
CA LEU A 903 1.53 -0.91 20.14
C LEU A 903 2.13 -0.34 18.85
N SER A 904 1.76 -0.92 17.71
CA SER A 904 2.08 -0.37 16.39
C SER A 904 1.45 1.01 16.27
N MET A 905 2.27 1.99 15.90
CA MET A 905 1.83 3.36 15.67
C MET A 905 0.93 3.46 14.44
N GLU A 906 1.28 2.75 13.36
CA GLU A 906 0.53 2.78 12.10
C GLU A 906 -0.80 2.03 12.23
N HIS A 907 -0.75 0.80 12.74
CA HIS A 907 -1.92 -0.07 12.77
C HIS A 907 -2.80 0.15 14.00
N GLU A 908 -2.33 0.91 15.01
CA GLU A 908 -2.99 1.07 16.31
C GLU A 908 -3.39 -0.29 16.93
N LYS A 909 -2.53 -1.30 16.74
CA LYS A 909 -2.72 -2.69 17.16
C LYS A 909 -1.51 -3.19 17.94
N PRO A 910 -1.68 -4.15 18.87
CA PRO A 910 -0.55 -4.80 19.51
C PRO A 910 0.39 -5.41 18.46
N VAL A 911 1.69 -5.15 18.56
CA VAL A 911 2.69 -5.65 17.62
C VAL A 911 2.66 -7.18 17.53
N ASN A 912 2.40 -7.87 18.65
CA ASN A 912 2.22 -9.32 18.72
C ASN A 912 1.21 -9.86 17.69
N GLU A 913 0.10 -9.14 17.49
CA GLU A 913 -0.94 -9.53 16.55
C GLU A 913 -0.51 -9.29 15.10
N VAL A 914 0.24 -8.22 14.85
CA VAL A 914 0.74 -7.85 13.53
C VAL A 914 1.77 -8.87 13.02
N ILE A 915 2.68 -9.35 13.87
CA ILE A 915 3.82 -10.17 13.42
C ILE A 915 3.74 -11.65 13.80
N GLY A 916 2.77 -12.07 14.63
CA GLY A 916 2.72 -13.42 15.22
C GLY A 916 2.81 -14.55 14.20
N ASP A 917 1.88 -14.61 13.23
CA ASP A 917 1.88 -15.64 12.19
C ASP A 917 3.12 -15.55 11.29
N ARG A 918 3.58 -14.33 11.01
CA ARG A 918 4.73 -14.07 10.13
C ARG A 918 6.02 -14.61 10.71
N ILE A 919 6.22 -14.49 12.04
CA ILE A 919 7.37 -15.08 12.73
C ILE A 919 7.33 -16.60 12.62
N LEU A 920 6.18 -17.24 12.87
CA LEU A 920 6.05 -18.68 12.76
C LEU A 920 6.36 -19.18 11.33
N LEU A 921 5.79 -18.53 10.32
CA LEU A 921 6.07 -18.87 8.91
C LEU A 921 7.54 -18.62 8.54
N THR A 922 8.14 -17.56 9.08
CA THR A 922 9.56 -17.27 8.89
C THR A 922 10.45 -18.35 9.52
N LEU A 923 10.08 -18.85 10.71
CA LEU A 923 10.77 -19.96 11.37
C LEU A 923 10.62 -21.26 10.58
N ILE A 924 9.42 -21.60 10.11
CA ILE A 924 9.17 -22.80 9.30
C ILE A 924 10.00 -22.76 8.01
N VAL A 925 9.97 -21.64 7.28
CA VAL A 925 10.73 -21.46 6.04
C VAL A 925 12.24 -21.52 6.31
N SER A 926 12.72 -20.83 7.35
CA SER A 926 14.14 -20.80 7.70
C SER A 926 14.66 -22.17 8.12
N PHE A 927 13.88 -22.89 8.95
CA PHE A 927 14.23 -24.23 9.40
C PHE A 927 14.21 -25.26 8.26
N ALA A 928 13.20 -25.22 7.39
CA ALA A 928 13.13 -26.07 6.21
C ALA A 928 14.28 -25.78 5.23
N THR A 929 14.65 -24.51 5.07
CA THR A 929 15.81 -24.07 4.27
C THR A 929 17.12 -24.59 4.85
N LEU A 930 17.30 -24.49 6.16
CA LEU A 930 18.46 -25.03 6.86
C LEU A 930 18.57 -26.56 6.68
N LEU A 931 17.46 -27.27 6.90
CA LEU A 931 17.41 -28.73 6.78
C LEU A 931 17.75 -29.17 5.34
N MET A 932 17.14 -28.54 4.35
CA MET A 932 17.45 -28.81 2.94
C MET A 932 18.92 -28.52 2.65
N THR A 933 19.44 -27.38 3.11
CA THR A 933 20.83 -26.98 2.91
C THR A 933 21.78 -28.05 3.42
N TRP A 934 21.56 -28.56 4.64
CA TRP A 934 22.41 -29.58 5.22
C TRP A 934 22.24 -30.95 4.56
N LEU A 935 21.00 -31.33 4.27
CA LEU A 935 20.66 -32.61 3.64
C LEU A 935 21.31 -32.76 2.26
N VAL A 936 21.48 -31.64 1.53
CA VAL A 936 22.14 -31.63 0.21
C VAL A 936 23.64 -31.33 0.32
N ALA A 937 24.05 -30.34 1.11
CA ALA A 937 25.46 -29.93 1.18
C ALA A 937 26.37 -30.98 1.81
N LEU A 938 25.89 -31.73 2.81
CA LEU A 938 26.70 -32.74 3.48
C LEU A 938 27.08 -33.89 2.55
N PRO A 939 26.15 -34.58 1.87
CA PRO A 939 26.51 -35.63 0.92
C PRO A 939 27.39 -35.13 -0.22
N LEU A 940 27.07 -33.96 -0.81
CA LEU A 940 27.83 -33.40 -1.91
C LEU A 940 29.26 -33.03 -1.50
N GLY A 941 29.43 -32.42 -0.33
CA GLY A 941 30.73 -32.02 0.19
C GLY A 941 31.59 -33.22 0.59
N ILE A 942 30.97 -34.23 1.21
CA ILE A 942 31.63 -35.50 1.52
C ILE A 942 32.10 -36.20 0.24
N TYR A 943 31.21 -36.31 -0.76
CA TYR A 943 31.53 -36.93 -2.04
C TYR A 943 32.68 -36.20 -2.75
N SER A 944 32.59 -34.87 -2.83
CA SER A 944 33.59 -34.01 -3.47
C SER A 944 34.97 -34.09 -2.80
N ALA A 945 35.03 -34.17 -1.46
CA ALA A 945 36.30 -34.36 -0.75
C ALA A 945 36.88 -35.77 -0.89
N VAL A 946 36.06 -36.83 -0.87
CA VAL A 946 36.54 -38.21 -1.02
C VAL A 946 36.97 -38.50 -2.47
N ARG A 947 36.33 -37.87 -3.45
CA ARG A 947 36.62 -38.00 -4.89
C ARG A 947 37.34 -36.76 -5.42
N GLN A 948 38.28 -36.23 -4.64
CA GLN A 948 39.05 -35.03 -4.99
C GLN A 948 39.66 -35.14 -6.40
N TYR A 949 39.54 -34.06 -7.18
CA TYR A 949 40.02 -33.97 -8.58
C TYR A 949 39.32 -34.90 -9.58
N SER A 950 38.24 -35.56 -9.19
CA SER A 950 37.40 -36.30 -10.14
C SER A 950 36.54 -35.34 -10.98
N ILE A 951 36.02 -35.84 -12.10
CA ILE A 951 35.03 -35.10 -12.92
C ILE A 951 33.84 -34.69 -12.05
N GLY A 952 33.35 -35.58 -11.17
CA GLY A 952 32.25 -35.26 -10.26
C GLY A 952 32.57 -34.13 -9.28
N ASP A 953 33.80 -34.06 -8.77
CA ASP A 953 34.27 -32.95 -7.91
C ASP A 953 34.29 -31.62 -8.69
N TYR A 954 34.83 -31.62 -9.91
CA TYR A 954 34.83 -30.43 -10.77
C TYR A 954 33.41 -29.98 -11.15
N THR A 955 32.52 -30.92 -11.49
CA THR A 955 31.11 -30.61 -11.81
C THR A 955 30.39 -30.00 -10.60
N LEU A 956 30.50 -30.62 -9.41
CA LEU A 956 29.87 -30.09 -8.20
C LEU A 956 30.46 -28.74 -7.78
N THR A 957 31.77 -28.55 -7.97
CA THR A 957 32.43 -27.27 -7.69
C THR A 957 31.94 -26.19 -8.65
N LEU A 958 31.80 -26.49 -9.94
CA LEU A 958 31.25 -25.56 -10.94
C LEU A 958 29.80 -25.20 -10.63
N LEU A 959 28.94 -26.18 -10.34
CA LEU A 959 27.56 -25.96 -9.93
C LEU A 959 27.48 -25.13 -8.64
N GLY A 960 28.38 -25.38 -7.68
CA GLY A 960 28.51 -24.56 -6.47
C GLY A 960 28.91 -23.12 -6.78
N PHE A 961 29.84 -22.88 -7.71
CA PHE A 961 30.19 -21.52 -8.11
C PHE A 961 29.00 -20.80 -8.75
N LEU A 962 28.28 -21.46 -9.67
CA LEU A 962 27.04 -20.91 -10.24
C LEU A 962 26.02 -20.59 -9.15
N GLY A 963 25.84 -21.47 -8.17
CA GLY A 963 24.92 -21.26 -7.05
C GLY A 963 25.27 -20.09 -6.14
N MET A 964 26.56 -19.78 -5.97
CA MET A 964 26.98 -18.59 -5.22
C MET A 964 26.93 -17.30 -6.04
N SER A 965 27.04 -17.39 -7.38
CA SER A 965 27.06 -16.22 -8.26
C SER A 965 25.66 -15.74 -8.66
N VAL A 966 24.64 -16.60 -8.64
CA VAL A 966 23.26 -16.23 -8.97
C VAL A 966 22.59 -15.59 -7.75
N PRO A 967 22.13 -14.33 -7.83
CA PRO A 967 21.34 -13.73 -6.76
C PRO A 967 20.04 -14.48 -6.51
N ALA A 968 19.70 -14.73 -5.24
CA ALA A 968 18.53 -15.53 -4.87
C ALA A 968 17.21 -14.96 -5.42
N PHE A 969 17.04 -13.63 -5.44
CA PHE A 969 15.85 -13.01 -6.02
C PHE A 969 15.73 -13.24 -7.53
N LEU A 970 16.86 -13.23 -8.26
CA LEU A 970 16.88 -13.50 -9.70
C LEU A 970 16.53 -14.97 -9.95
N LEU A 971 17.06 -15.87 -9.12
CA LEU A 971 16.67 -17.28 -9.14
C LEU A 971 15.16 -17.46 -8.88
N SER A 972 14.57 -16.70 -7.95
CA SER A 972 13.11 -16.68 -7.76
C SER A 972 12.39 -16.35 -9.06
N LEU A 973 12.77 -15.26 -9.74
CA LEU A 973 12.11 -14.82 -10.96
C LEU A 973 12.22 -15.86 -12.08
N VAL A 974 13.40 -16.45 -12.26
CA VAL A 974 13.64 -17.50 -13.26
C VAL A 974 12.82 -18.75 -12.94
N LEU A 975 12.82 -19.21 -11.69
CA LEU A 975 12.06 -20.39 -11.28
C LEU A 975 10.55 -20.15 -11.33
N MET A 976 10.07 -18.96 -11.00
CA MET A 976 8.67 -18.58 -11.16
C MET A 976 8.27 -18.61 -12.64
N PHE A 977 9.09 -18.02 -13.52
CA PHE A 977 8.86 -18.05 -14.96
C PHE A 977 8.85 -19.49 -15.49
N ALA A 978 9.84 -20.30 -15.15
CA ALA A 978 9.97 -21.68 -15.57
C ALA A 978 8.80 -22.54 -15.06
N ALA A 979 8.41 -22.39 -13.79
CA ALA A 979 7.29 -23.11 -13.21
C ALA A 979 5.96 -22.75 -13.87
N LYS A 980 5.74 -21.47 -14.18
CA LYS A 980 4.54 -21.06 -14.90
C LYS A 980 4.55 -21.57 -16.34
N HIS A 981 5.67 -21.40 -17.04
CA HIS A 981 5.76 -21.70 -18.47
C HIS A 981 5.76 -23.20 -18.78
N TRP A 982 6.48 -24.01 -17.99
CA TRP A 982 6.61 -25.44 -18.24
C TRP A 982 5.67 -26.31 -17.39
N LEU A 983 5.32 -25.89 -16.17
CA LEU A 983 4.49 -26.67 -15.25
C LEU A 983 3.06 -26.11 -15.09
N GLY A 984 2.78 -24.92 -15.62
CA GLY A 984 1.48 -24.25 -15.43
C GLY A 984 1.20 -23.84 -13.98
N LEU A 985 2.23 -23.80 -13.13
CA LEU A 985 2.08 -23.50 -11.70
C LEU A 985 2.26 -22.01 -11.45
N ASN A 986 1.25 -21.37 -10.85
CA ASN A 986 1.38 -20.03 -10.29
C ASN A 986 1.96 -20.16 -8.87
N ILE A 987 3.26 -19.88 -8.71
CA ILE A 987 3.96 -20.07 -7.43
C ILE A 987 4.26 -18.71 -6.79
N THR A 988 3.23 -18.10 -6.21
CA THR A 988 3.33 -16.92 -5.33
C THR A 988 2.62 -17.18 -4.02
N GLY A 989 3.15 -16.70 -2.91
CA GLY A 989 2.62 -16.93 -1.57
C GLY A 989 3.01 -18.29 -0.97
N LEU A 990 2.59 -18.51 0.28
CA LEU A 990 2.75 -19.78 1.01
C LEU A 990 1.47 -20.62 1.08
N PHE A 991 0.35 -20.07 0.63
CA PHE A 991 -0.95 -20.70 0.67
C PHE A 991 -1.70 -20.41 -0.63
N SER A 992 -2.57 -21.32 -1.05
CA SER A 992 -3.53 -21.04 -2.11
C SER A 992 -4.57 -20.00 -1.66
N THR A 993 -5.23 -19.35 -2.62
CA THR A 993 -6.20 -18.27 -2.36
C THR A 993 -7.33 -18.68 -1.40
N GLU A 994 -7.70 -19.96 -1.39
CA GLU A 994 -8.75 -20.51 -0.53
C GLU A 994 -8.31 -20.69 0.93
N PHE A 995 -7.04 -21.07 1.16
CA PHE A 995 -6.50 -21.34 2.50
C PHE A 995 -5.80 -20.13 3.12
N ALA A 996 -5.33 -19.17 2.31
CA ALA A 996 -4.73 -17.93 2.79
C ALA A 996 -5.66 -17.20 3.75
N SER A 997 -6.97 -17.16 3.45
CA SER A 997 -8.00 -16.44 4.20
C SER A 997 -8.60 -17.19 5.41
N MET A 998 -8.14 -18.41 5.71
CA MET A 998 -8.67 -19.17 6.85
C MET A 998 -7.98 -18.75 8.15
N PRO A 999 -8.71 -18.30 9.19
CA PRO A 999 -8.10 -18.01 10.49
C PRO A 999 -7.63 -19.31 11.17
N GLY A 1000 -6.48 -19.23 11.84
CA GLY A 1000 -5.89 -20.35 12.57
C GLY A 1000 -5.23 -21.43 11.69
N TRP A 1001 -4.92 -22.56 12.32
CA TRP A 1001 -4.28 -23.72 11.69
C TRP A 1001 -5.27 -24.89 11.57
N SER A 1002 -5.38 -25.46 10.37
CA SER A 1002 -6.08 -26.71 10.11
C SER A 1002 -5.15 -27.69 9.40
N TRP A 1003 -5.46 -28.97 9.45
CA TRP A 1003 -4.67 -29.98 8.74
C TRP A 1003 -4.66 -29.71 7.23
N ALA A 1004 -5.80 -29.32 6.66
CA ALA A 1004 -5.89 -28.93 5.25
C ALA A 1004 -4.95 -27.76 4.91
N LYS A 1005 -4.95 -26.70 5.73
CA LYS A 1005 -4.06 -25.55 5.57
C LYS A 1005 -2.57 -25.92 5.74
N ALA A 1006 -2.25 -26.82 6.67
CA ALA A 1006 -0.89 -27.32 6.83
C ALA A 1006 -0.41 -28.13 5.60
N THR A 1007 -1.28 -28.96 5.02
CA THR A 1007 -0.93 -29.69 3.79
C THR A 1007 -0.79 -28.76 2.58
N ASP A 1008 -1.58 -27.70 2.51
CA ASP A 1008 -1.48 -26.66 1.48
C ASP A 1008 -0.15 -25.91 1.60
N LEU A 1009 0.26 -25.53 2.82
CA LEU A 1009 1.58 -24.93 3.06
C LEU A 1009 2.72 -25.81 2.54
N LEU A 1010 2.72 -27.11 2.85
CA LEU A 1010 3.78 -28.01 2.41
C LEU A 1010 3.90 -28.11 0.88
N LYS A 1011 2.80 -27.94 0.14
CA LYS A 1011 2.80 -27.91 -1.34
C LYS A 1011 3.45 -26.64 -1.91
N HIS A 1012 3.42 -25.53 -1.17
CA HIS A 1012 3.98 -24.25 -1.59
C HIS A 1012 5.37 -23.96 -0.99
N LEU A 1013 5.74 -24.66 0.09
CA LEU A 1013 6.96 -24.41 0.87
C LEU A 1013 8.26 -24.72 0.11
N TRP A 1014 8.25 -25.66 -0.84
CA TRP A 1014 9.47 -26.15 -1.49
C TRP A 1014 10.18 -25.07 -2.31
N LEU A 1015 9.46 -24.17 -3.00
CA LEU A 1015 10.09 -23.17 -3.85
C LEU A 1015 10.89 -22.14 -3.03
N PRO A 1016 10.31 -21.47 -2.01
CA PRO A 1016 11.07 -20.62 -1.10
C PRO A 1016 12.30 -21.33 -0.50
N VAL A 1017 12.13 -22.58 -0.09
CA VAL A 1017 13.22 -23.39 0.47
C VAL A 1017 14.34 -23.62 -0.55
N VAL A 1018 14.00 -23.95 -1.80
CA VAL A 1018 14.98 -24.14 -2.88
C VAL A 1018 15.71 -22.85 -3.19
N VAL A 1019 15.00 -21.74 -3.36
CA VAL A 1019 15.60 -20.45 -3.67
C VAL A 1019 16.54 -19.99 -2.56
N LEU A 1020 16.07 -19.99 -1.31
CA LEU A 1020 16.85 -19.53 -0.16
C LEU A 1020 18.02 -20.49 0.12
N GLY A 1021 17.82 -21.79 -0.10
CA GLY A 1021 18.80 -22.84 0.17
C GLY A 1021 19.86 -22.98 -0.91
N PHE A 1022 19.61 -22.60 -2.16
CA PHE A 1022 20.51 -22.87 -3.29
C PHE A 1022 21.93 -22.31 -3.09
N GLY A 1023 22.03 -21.02 -2.74
CA GLY A 1023 23.31 -20.39 -2.42
C GLY A 1023 23.93 -20.96 -1.14
N GLY A 1024 23.10 -21.30 -0.15
CA GLY A 1024 23.51 -21.97 1.09
C GLY A 1024 24.15 -23.33 0.83
N VAL A 1025 23.54 -24.18 -0.01
CA VAL A 1025 24.05 -25.49 -0.40
C VAL A 1025 25.41 -25.36 -1.06
N ALA A 1026 25.55 -24.42 -1.98
CA ALA A 1026 26.79 -24.18 -2.69
C ALA A 1026 27.95 -23.77 -1.77
N GLY A 1027 27.72 -22.77 -0.91
CA GLY A 1027 28.72 -22.32 0.06
C GLY A 1027 29.07 -23.42 1.07
N MET A 1028 28.04 -24.11 1.59
CA MET A 1028 28.20 -25.09 2.65
C MET A 1028 28.83 -26.41 2.16
N THR A 1029 28.59 -26.79 0.90
CA THR A 1029 29.28 -27.92 0.23
C THR A 1029 30.78 -27.68 0.20
N ARG A 1030 31.22 -26.45 -0.11
CA ARG A 1030 32.64 -26.08 -0.13
C ARG A 1030 33.27 -26.09 1.25
N VAL A 1031 32.55 -25.59 2.26
CA VAL A 1031 33.00 -25.63 3.66
C VAL A 1031 33.20 -27.09 4.08
N MET A 1032 32.23 -27.97 3.82
CA MET A 1032 32.37 -29.40 4.11
C MET A 1032 33.56 -30.02 3.40
N ARG A 1033 33.72 -29.73 2.10
CA ARG A 1033 34.82 -30.26 1.30
C ARG A 1033 36.17 -29.85 1.88
N ALA A 1034 36.36 -28.56 2.16
CA ALA A 1034 37.60 -28.03 2.71
C ALA A 1034 37.91 -28.65 4.07
N ASN A 1035 36.96 -28.63 5.01
CA ASN A 1035 37.14 -29.18 6.34
C ASN A 1035 37.41 -30.69 6.31
N LEU A 1036 36.71 -31.43 5.45
CA LEU A 1036 36.89 -32.87 5.37
C LEU A 1036 38.24 -33.24 4.75
N LEU A 1037 38.72 -32.47 3.76
CA LEU A 1037 40.06 -32.67 3.21
C LEU A 1037 41.17 -32.48 4.26
N ASP A 1038 41.04 -31.47 5.12
CA ASP A 1038 41.99 -31.22 6.21
C ASP A 1038 41.95 -32.33 7.27
N GLU A 1039 40.76 -32.85 7.59
CA GLU A 1039 40.61 -33.94 8.57
C GLU A 1039 41.09 -35.30 8.02
N LEU A 1040 40.90 -35.57 6.72
CA LEU A 1040 41.29 -36.84 6.10
C LEU A 1040 42.79 -37.12 6.16
N GLN A 1041 43.63 -36.08 6.27
CA GLN A 1041 45.09 -36.20 6.34
C GLN A 1041 45.64 -36.39 7.77
N LYS A 1042 44.77 -36.43 8.80
CA LYS A 1042 45.24 -36.50 10.18
C LYS A 1042 45.65 -37.92 10.62
N PRO A 1043 46.64 -38.06 11.53
CA PRO A 1043 47.16 -39.37 11.94
C PRO A 1043 46.13 -40.36 12.49
N TYR A 1044 45.06 -39.87 13.13
CA TYR A 1044 44.01 -40.75 13.67
C TYR A 1044 43.18 -41.42 12.56
N VAL A 1045 43.04 -40.79 11.39
CA VAL A 1045 42.35 -41.36 10.22
C VAL A 1045 43.21 -42.44 9.58
N THR A 1046 44.51 -42.18 9.40
CA THR A 1046 45.50 -43.15 8.91
C THR A 1046 45.56 -44.38 9.81
N THR A 1047 45.55 -44.18 11.13
CA THR A 1047 45.54 -45.28 12.12
C THR A 1047 44.26 -46.11 12.04
N ALA A 1048 43.09 -45.46 11.93
CA ALA A 1048 41.82 -46.17 11.77
C ALA A 1048 41.76 -46.97 10.46
N ARG A 1049 42.37 -46.45 9.38
CA ARG A 1049 42.49 -47.13 8.09
C ARG A 1049 43.42 -48.34 8.19
N ALA A 1050 44.56 -48.20 8.86
CA ALA A 1050 45.49 -49.30 9.11
C ALA A 1050 44.88 -50.43 9.97
N LYS A 1051 43.94 -50.09 10.88
CA LYS A 1051 43.16 -51.06 11.67
C LYS A 1051 42.04 -51.77 10.88
N GLY A 1052 41.90 -51.53 9.57
CA GLY A 1052 40.94 -52.23 8.72
C GLY A 1052 39.48 -51.82 8.91
N VAL A 1053 39.20 -50.64 9.49
CA VAL A 1053 37.81 -50.16 9.63
C VAL A 1053 37.21 -49.90 8.24
N ARG A 1054 36.01 -50.47 7.99
CA ARG A 1054 35.29 -50.32 6.70
C ARG A 1054 35.19 -48.85 6.24
N PRO A 1055 35.42 -48.52 4.95
CA PRO A 1055 35.57 -47.14 4.46
C PRO A 1055 34.45 -46.16 4.86
N VAL A 1056 33.18 -46.55 4.69
CA VAL A 1056 32.03 -45.68 5.03
C VAL A 1056 31.91 -45.47 6.54
N ARG A 1057 32.13 -46.54 7.33
CA ARG A 1057 32.08 -46.46 8.80
C ARG A 1057 33.25 -45.65 9.35
N LEU A 1058 34.43 -45.77 8.74
CA LEU A 1058 35.60 -44.95 9.06
C LEU A 1058 35.31 -43.48 8.79
N LEU A 1059 34.82 -43.16 7.59
CA LEU A 1059 34.56 -41.80 7.12
C LEU A 1059 33.53 -41.08 8.00
N LEU A 1060 32.36 -41.69 8.23
CA LEU A 1060 31.28 -41.08 9.00
C LEU A 1060 31.59 -40.97 10.50
N LYS A 1061 32.31 -41.96 11.07
CA LYS A 1061 32.57 -42.00 12.52
C LYS A 1061 33.67 -41.03 12.96
N TYR A 1062 34.69 -40.80 12.12
CA TYR A 1062 35.89 -40.07 12.51
C TYR A 1062 36.00 -38.69 11.82
N PRO A 1063 36.45 -38.55 10.56
CA PRO A 1063 36.73 -37.24 9.97
C PRO A 1063 35.46 -36.43 9.64
N VAL A 1064 34.35 -37.05 9.22
CA VAL A 1064 33.09 -36.32 8.95
C VAL A 1064 32.54 -35.67 10.21
N ARG A 1065 32.55 -36.40 11.34
CA ARG A 1065 32.11 -35.86 12.63
C ARG A 1065 32.86 -34.59 13.01
N MET A 1066 34.16 -34.52 12.72
CA MET A 1066 34.98 -33.33 13.01
C MET A 1066 34.77 -32.22 11.97
N ALA A 1067 34.64 -32.57 10.68
CA ALA A 1067 34.39 -31.61 9.60
C ALA A 1067 33.03 -30.89 9.70
N LEU A 1068 32.08 -31.44 10.47
CA LEU A 1068 30.79 -30.84 10.79
C LEU A 1068 30.87 -29.65 11.75
N ASN A 1069 32.00 -29.40 12.41
CA ASN A 1069 32.09 -28.34 13.42
C ASN A 1069 31.70 -26.96 12.86
N PRO A 1070 32.22 -26.50 11.69
CA PRO A 1070 31.79 -25.23 11.09
C PRO A 1070 30.33 -25.16 10.63
N PHE A 1071 29.69 -26.30 10.35
CA PHE A 1071 28.25 -26.34 10.06
C PHE A 1071 27.45 -25.96 11.30
N VAL A 1072 27.81 -26.59 12.41
CA VAL A 1072 27.15 -26.39 13.69
C VAL A 1072 27.43 -24.99 14.23
N SER A 1073 28.69 -24.52 14.14
CA SER A 1073 29.08 -23.20 14.63
C SER A 1073 28.42 -22.05 13.85
N GLY A 1074 28.09 -22.27 12.58
CA GLY A 1074 27.44 -21.29 11.72
C GLY A 1074 25.95 -21.06 12.02
N LEU A 1075 25.30 -21.98 12.75
CA LEU A 1075 23.85 -21.91 13.02
C LEU A 1075 23.42 -20.59 13.67
N GLY A 1076 24.26 -20.02 14.53
CA GLY A 1076 23.96 -18.76 15.22
C GLY A 1076 23.77 -17.56 14.29
N ALA A 1077 24.51 -17.51 13.18
CA ALA A 1077 24.40 -16.43 12.19
C ALA A 1077 23.38 -16.73 11.08
N MET A 1078 23.09 -18.02 10.82
CA MET A 1078 22.23 -18.43 9.71
C MET A 1078 20.78 -17.96 9.87
N PHE A 1079 20.22 -17.98 11.08
CA PHE A 1079 18.84 -17.56 11.30
C PHE A 1079 18.61 -16.06 10.97
N PRO A 1080 19.35 -15.09 11.55
CA PRO A 1080 19.23 -13.69 11.16
C PRO A 1080 19.49 -13.45 9.67
N GLN A 1081 20.47 -14.17 9.09
CA GLN A 1081 20.82 -14.03 7.68
C GLN A 1081 19.71 -14.53 6.74
N LEU A 1082 19.02 -15.63 7.07
CA LEU A 1082 17.88 -16.12 6.29
C LEU A 1082 16.69 -15.16 6.34
N VAL A 1083 16.48 -14.47 7.47
CA VAL A 1083 15.43 -13.45 7.56
C VAL A 1083 15.79 -12.20 6.76
N SER A 1084 16.99 -11.67 6.94
CA SER A 1084 17.45 -10.45 6.26
C SER A 1084 17.66 -10.66 4.76
N GLY A 1085 18.41 -11.70 4.38
CA GLY A 1085 18.67 -12.05 2.98
C GLY A 1085 17.45 -12.65 2.26
N GLY A 1086 16.54 -13.26 3.02
CA GLY A 1086 15.27 -13.76 2.50
C GLY A 1086 14.19 -12.71 2.33
N ALA A 1087 14.35 -11.49 2.85
CA ALA A 1087 13.34 -10.44 2.75
C ALA A 1087 13.02 -10.07 1.29
N ILE A 1088 14.05 -9.92 0.44
CA ILE A 1088 13.86 -9.62 -1.00
C ILE A 1088 13.20 -10.80 -1.71
N VAL A 1089 13.62 -12.03 -1.38
CA VAL A 1089 13.01 -13.25 -1.93
C VAL A 1089 11.54 -13.36 -1.51
N ALA A 1090 11.23 -13.02 -0.26
CA ALA A 1090 9.88 -12.98 0.29
C ALA A 1090 9.04 -11.91 -0.40
N LEU A 1091 9.59 -10.73 -0.70
CA LEU A 1091 8.90 -9.72 -1.50
C LEU A 1091 8.57 -10.26 -2.91
N VAL A 1092 9.57 -10.77 -3.63
CA VAL A 1092 9.39 -11.30 -5.00
C VAL A 1092 8.40 -12.45 -5.06
N LEU A 1093 8.48 -13.39 -4.11
CA LEU A 1093 7.57 -14.53 -4.02
C LEU A 1093 6.25 -14.20 -3.30
N SER A 1094 6.05 -12.96 -2.84
CA SER A 1094 4.89 -12.54 -2.03
C SER A 1094 4.66 -13.41 -0.78
N LEU A 1095 5.72 -13.75 -0.05
CA LEU A 1095 5.64 -14.59 1.15
C LEU A 1095 5.27 -13.75 2.40
N PRO A 1096 4.33 -14.22 3.23
CA PRO A 1096 3.94 -13.56 4.48
C PRO A 1096 5.00 -13.79 5.58
N MET A 1097 6.20 -13.23 5.40
CA MET A 1097 7.34 -13.35 6.31
C MET A 1097 7.58 -12.04 7.09
N VAL A 1098 8.44 -12.11 8.11
CA VAL A 1098 8.85 -10.95 8.93
C VAL A 1098 9.60 -9.90 8.10
N GLY A 1099 10.37 -10.32 7.09
CA GLY A 1099 11.20 -9.43 6.26
C GLY A 1099 10.41 -8.29 5.60
N PRO A 1100 9.39 -8.59 4.75
CA PRO A 1100 8.54 -7.58 4.13
C PRO A 1100 7.89 -6.62 5.15
N THR A 1101 7.31 -7.14 6.22
CA THR A 1101 6.68 -6.31 7.26
C THR A 1101 7.66 -5.41 8.00
N MET A 1102 8.92 -5.85 8.16
CA MET A 1102 9.94 -5.01 8.77
C MET A 1102 10.34 -3.87 7.84
N LEU A 1103 10.37 -4.11 6.53
CA LEU A 1103 10.59 -3.05 5.54
C LEU A 1103 9.45 -2.02 5.58
N ASP A 1104 8.21 -2.49 5.58
CA ASP A 1104 7.02 -1.61 5.63
C ASP A 1104 7.04 -0.74 6.90
N ALA A 1105 7.28 -1.35 8.07
CA ALA A 1105 7.37 -0.65 9.36
C ALA A 1105 8.47 0.44 9.38
N LEU A 1106 9.61 0.19 8.71
CA LEU A 1106 10.68 1.16 8.57
C LEU A 1106 10.30 2.31 7.62
N LEU A 1107 9.57 2.04 6.53
CA LEU A 1107 9.15 3.04 5.56
C LEU A 1107 8.07 4.00 6.10
N VAL A 1108 7.15 3.48 6.92
CA VAL A 1108 6.09 4.27 7.58
C VAL A 1108 6.52 4.86 8.93
N GLU A 1109 7.77 4.58 9.35
CA GLU A 1109 8.37 5.03 10.61
C GLU A 1109 7.54 4.62 11.84
N ASP A 1110 7.07 3.37 11.86
CA ASP A 1110 6.48 2.73 13.04
C ASP A 1110 7.58 2.21 13.95
N VAL A 1111 8.01 3.08 14.87
CA VAL A 1111 9.18 2.86 15.73
C VAL A 1111 9.02 1.61 16.61
N TYR A 1112 7.81 1.35 17.13
CA TYR A 1112 7.57 0.23 18.03
C TYR A 1112 7.50 -1.10 17.28
N LEU A 1113 6.86 -1.13 16.10
CA LEU A 1113 6.82 -2.33 15.27
C LEU A 1113 8.23 -2.71 14.80
N ALA A 1114 8.97 -1.78 14.19
CA ALA A 1114 10.32 -2.04 13.70
C ALA A 1114 11.30 -2.40 14.84
N GLY A 1115 11.28 -1.65 15.94
CA GLY A 1115 12.15 -1.89 17.09
C GLY A 1115 11.92 -3.27 17.73
N SER A 1116 10.66 -3.64 17.95
CA SER A 1116 10.33 -4.94 18.54
C SER A 1116 10.71 -6.10 17.62
N MET A 1117 10.53 -5.97 16.31
CA MET A 1117 10.98 -6.98 15.34
C MET A 1117 12.50 -7.17 15.35
N LEU A 1118 13.27 -6.07 15.41
CA LEU A 1118 14.74 -6.14 15.51
C LEU A 1118 15.22 -6.83 16.79
N VAL A 1119 14.56 -6.61 17.93
CA VAL A 1119 14.88 -7.30 19.18
C VAL A 1119 14.57 -8.79 19.09
N VAL A 1120 13.42 -9.17 18.51
CA VAL A 1120 13.06 -10.58 18.28
C VAL A 1120 14.08 -11.28 17.37
N LEU A 1121 14.51 -10.63 16.29
CA LEU A 1121 15.54 -11.17 15.39
C LEU A 1121 16.90 -11.32 16.07
N SER A 1122 17.25 -10.36 16.92
CA SER A 1122 18.47 -10.43 17.73
C SER A 1122 18.41 -11.58 18.72
N LEU A 1123 17.26 -11.76 19.40
CA LEU A 1123 17.01 -12.89 20.29
C LEU A 1123 17.16 -14.22 19.54
N MET A 1124 16.62 -14.33 18.33
CA MET A 1124 16.78 -15.53 17.49
C MET A 1124 18.25 -15.81 17.16
N GLY A 1125 19.06 -14.79 16.87
CA GLY A 1125 20.50 -14.96 16.64
C GLY A 1125 21.26 -15.43 17.89
N VAL A 1126 20.93 -14.87 19.06
CA VAL A 1126 21.54 -15.27 20.33
C VAL A 1126 21.14 -16.71 20.70
N VAL A 1127 19.85 -17.07 20.54
CA VAL A 1127 19.36 -18.44 20.76
C VAL A 1127 19.99 -19.41 19.75
N GLY A 1128 20.09 -19.04 18.48
CA GLY A 1128 20.78 -19.85 17.47
C GLY A 1128 22.24 -20.11 17.83
N THR A 1129 22.92 -19.11 18.42
CA THR A 1129 24.30 -19.24 18.89
C THR A 1129 24.40 -20.19 20.08
N LEU A 1130 23.44 -20.14 21.01
CA LEU A 1130 23.35 -21.10 22.11
C LEU A 1130 23.12 -22.54 21.59
N VAL A 1131 22.21 -22.72 20.63
CA VAL A 1131 21.96 -24.03 19.99
C VAL A 1131 23.23 -24.55 19.31
N SER A 1132 23.94 -23.67 18.59
CA SER A 1132 25.27 -23.96 18.02
C SER A 1132 26.25 -24.46 19.10
N ASP A 1133 26.41 -23.71 20.19
CA ASP A 1133 27.31 -24.07 21.30
C ASP A 1133 26.96 -25.43 21.92
N LEU A 1134 25.66 -25.72 22.11
CA LEU A 1134 25.19 -27.01 22.65
C LEU A 1134 25.45 -28.18 21.70
N LEU A 1135 25.18 -27.99 20.41
CA LEU A 1135 25.45 -28.99 19.39
C LEU A 1135 26.96 -29.22 19.21
N LEU A 1136 27.79 -28.19 19.35
CA LEU A 1136 29.25 -28.31 19.37
C LEU A 1136 29.73 -29.15 20.56
N LEU A 1137 29.17 -28.92 21.75
CA LEU A 1137 29.47 -29.72 22.94
C LEU A 1137 29.07 -31.20 22.79
N TRP A 1138 28.04 -31.49 21.98
CA TRP A 1138 27.63 -32.85 21.63
C TRP A 1138 28.53 -33.47 20.55
N LEU A 1139 28.85 -32.69 19.52
CA LEU A 1139 29.60 -33.13 18.35
C LEU A 1139 31.09 -33.34 18.67
N ASP A 1140 31.75 -32.42 19.39
CA ASP A 1140 33.17 -32.46 19.72
C ASP A 1140 33.41 -32.66 21.24
N PRO A 1141 33.84 -33.85 21.67
CA PRO A 1141 34.16 -34.13 23.06
C PRO A 1141 35.29 -33.29 23.64
N ARG A 1142 36.17 -32.69 22.81
CA ARG A 1142 37.31 -31.88 23.28
C ARG A 1142 36.88 -30.59 23.96
N ILE A 1143 35.75 -30.03 23.52
CA ILE A 1143 35.15 -28.82 24.10
C ILE A 1143 34.72 -29.08 25.55
N ARG A 1144 34.38 -30.34 25.91
CA ARG A 1144 34.08 -30.74 27.29
C ARG A 1144 35.33 -30.79 28.17
N LEU A 1145 36.49 -31.11 27.60
CA LEU A 1145 37.76 -31.29 28.33
C LEU A 1145 38.43 -29.96 28.67
N GLU A 1146 38.35 -28.96 27.79
CA GLU A 1146 38.85 -27.61 28.08
C GLU A 1146 38.03 -26.88 29.14
N ALA A 1147 36.72 -27.14 29.23
CA ALA A 1147 35.85 -26.55 30.26
C ALA A 1147 36.03 -27.18 31.66
N SER A 1148 36.76 -28.29 31.76
CA SER A 1148 37.08 -28.98 33.03
C SER A 1148 38.42 -28.58 33.65
N ARG A 1149 39.21 -27.78 32.92
CA ARG A 1149 40.37 -27.03 33.41
C ARG A 1149 39.95 -25.60 33.71
#